data_AF-A0A090DYK6-F1
#
_entry.id   AF-A0A090DYK6-F1
#
_cell.length_a   1.000
_cell.length_b   1.000
_cell.length_c   1.000
_cell.angle_alpha   90.00
_cell.angle_beta   90.00
_cell.angle_gamma   90.00
#
_symmetry.space_group_name_H-M   'P 1'
#
loop_
_entity.id
_entity.type
_entity.pdbx_description
1 polymer ?
#
loop_
_entity_poly.entity_id
_entity_poly.type
_entity_poly.pdbx_seq_one_letter_code
_entity_poly.pdbx_strand_id
1 'polypeptide(L)'
;MLKVGLHEIFEQMSYCPGETEVTLKENKEGGFSIALHRKPRSLSPTYIPFHSCKLINLNPVGDENRTTLEIFKRMVLSLSGDSSVLNDLKIFNKLEKKIQFEKPLKARFIRKCYQTIIGLKLASYKKVAAFCKETDILIFKDKSFEAASQGLLSKEKEVHKEAWVALKKELVLEWGKERVKRVTQKYKISFKENIKKETPLRRKHIKLLLIGLSDYQRSDLEASFKRLIKVAKNKLAIERLPSLELKKLQAKYPNFKDPDLQKKIRELFLSNLADSFLDLPLELQSFIQELAFLSSDELESSFLGTRKEGIVNGSQSNLRAQLIYNPSSLDEERLYLYQTIWDAPFRISEERFELFFLELMTKCLSKKELFEGCFIPYPDKEASLFYYVDMRLANGKSKLGYYLRSVFEELKDLFVFRGTSLDPSMTGALGSLLSDLYPLKPPGSLWQKASRHEENRIFSSSNKTILVSGHSLGGCLSMFASLEFFLTQNSRSLNRKFKIRTFDTPKIDEESTEKFASWCQTNQISIKHYINRKDLFPKFGGNSLLGKNARGIKGLVVLLSPRESKSPLALKSTHTHLFFKNNNFESETMAIEEYLKESSHLEKVRVFGGFFLFPMIFAFFILKRFFWGWSGSPAICKLLFLKSIQYLAKVQEK
;
A
#
# COMPACT_ATOMS: atom_id res chain seq x y z
N MET A 1 -9.98 -17.43 -8.99
CA MET A 1 -8.84 -18.22 -8.45
C MET A 1 -7.59 -18.13 -9.34
N LEU A 2 -7.60 -18.56 -10.62
CA LEU A 2 -6.39 -18.65 -11.46
C LEU A 2 -5.61 -17.32 -11.65
N LYS A 3 -6.31 -16.19 -11.82
CA LYS A 3 -5.70 -14.85 -11.86
C LYS A 3 -4.86 -14.52 -10.62
N VAL A 4 -5.36 -14.89 -9.44
CA VAL A 4 -4.70 -14.65 -8.16
C VAL A 4 -3.42 -15.48 -8.03
N GLY A 5 -3.41 -16.67 -8.64
CA GLY A 5 -2.24 -17.55 -8.66
C GLY A 5 -0.99 -16.89 -9.26
N LEU A 6 -1.13 -16.03 -10.29
CA LEU A 6 0.04 -15.33 -10.83
C LEU A 6 0.55 -14.23 -9.89
N HIS A 7 -0.35 -13.51 -9.20
CA HIS A 7 0.06 -12.53 -8.20
C HIS A 7 0.87 -13.19 -7.07
N GLU A 8 0.43 -14.37 -6.62
CA GLU A 8 1.15 -15.19 -5.64
C GLU A 8 2.51 -15.66 -6.16
N ILE A 9 2.62 -15.99 -7.46
CA ILE A 9 3.92 -16.29 -8.09
C ILE A 9 4.90 -15.12 -7.94
N PHE A 10 4.48 -13.89 -8.24
CA PHE A 10 5.36 -12.72 -8.10
C PHE A 10 5.76 -12.43 -6.65
N GLU A 11 4.86 -12.65 -5.69
CA GLU A 11 5.17 -12.51 -4.27
C GLU A 11 6.23 -13.52 -3.82
N GLN A 12 6.18 -14.75 -4.33
CA GLN A 12 7.15 -15.80 -4.00
C GLN A 12 8.47 -15.66 -4.78
N MET A 13 8.45 -15.05 -5.97
CA MET A 13 9.62 -14.80 -6.82
C MET A 13 10.53 -13.67 -6.34
N SER A 14 10.43 -13.24 -5.08
CA SER A 14 11.21 -12.13 -4.51
C SER A 14 12.70 -12.20 -4.87
N TYR A 15 13.16 -11.23 -5.68
CA TYR A 15 14.56 -11.09 -6.12
C TYR A 15 15.14 -12.34 -6.82
N CYS A 16 14.31 -13.13 -7.50
CA CYS A 16 14.79 -14.31 -8.22
C CYS A 16 15.55 -13.91 -9.50
N PRO A 17 16.81 -14.34 -9.71
CA PRO A 17 17.49 -14.18 -10.99
C PRO A 17 16.65 -14.68 -12.16
N GLY A 18 16.87 -14.12 -13.35
CA GLY A 18 16.14 -14.52 -14.55
C GLY A 18 16.23 -16.02 -14.87
N GLU A 19 17.34 -16.65 -14.49
CA GLU A 19 17.65 -18.07 -14.72
C GLU A 19 17.11 -19.01 -13.65
N THR A 20 16.45 -18.50 -12.59
CA THR A 20 15.80 -19.35 -11.58
C THR A 20 14.69 -20.17 -12.21
N GLU A 21 14.76 -21.48 -12.01
CA GLU A 21 13.76 -22.45 -12.45
C GLU A 21 12.64 -22.50 -11.41
N VAL A 22 11.40 -22.63 -11.88
CA VAL A 22 10.19 -22.54 -11.07
C VAL A 22 9.37 -23.79 -11.33
N THR A 23 8.94 -24.45 -10.26
CA THR A 23 8.01 -25.58 -10.29
C THR A 23 6.71 -25.15 -9.64
N LEU A 24 5.57 -25.45 -10.27
CA LEU A 24 4.24 -25.14 -9.77
C LEU A 24 3.51 -26.44 -9.43
N LYS A 25 2.86 -26.47 -8.26
CA LYS A 25 1.99 -27.59 -7.85
C LYS A 25 0.64 -27.03 -7.38
N GLU A 26 -0.45 -27.68 -7.79
CA GLU A 26 -1.78 -27.34 -7.30
C GLU A 26 -1.97 -27.90 -5.88
N ASN A 27 -2.52 -27.08 -4.98
CA ASN A 27 -2.86 -27.48 -3.63
C ASN A 27 -4.29 -28.01 -3.61
N LYS A 28 -4.61 -28.90 -2.66
CA LYS A 28 -5.96 -29.47 -2.50
C LYS A 28 -7.08 -28.42 -2.32
N GLU A 29 -6.72 -27.23 -1.84
CA GLU A 29 -7.64 -26.10 -1.62
C GLU A 29 -7.82 -25.20 -2.88
N GLY A 30 -7.32 -25.61 -4.05
CA GLY A 30 -7.42 -24.83 -5.30
C GLY A 30 -6.41 -23.67 -5.42
N GLY A 31 -5.45 -23.56 -4.49
CA GLY A 31 -4.30 -22.66 -4.56
C GLY A 31 -3.08 -23.29 -5.24
N PHE A 32 -1.95 -22.59 -5.25
CA PHE A 32 -0.70 -23.10 -5.83
C PHE A 32 0.44 -23.04 -4.82
N SER A 33 1.28 -24.09 -4.79
CA SER A 33 2.59 -24.08 -4.15
C SER A 33 3.67 -23.93 -5.21
N ILE A 34 4.72 -23.18 -4.85
CA ILE A 34 5.82 -22.87 -5.75
C ILE A 34 7.11 -23.36 -5.12
N ALA A 35 7.89 -24.11 -5.91
CA ALA A 35 9.28 -24.42 -5.57
C ALA A 35 10.21 -23.67 -6.53
N LEU A 36 11.27 -23.08 -5.96
CA LEU A 36 12.27 -22.32 -6.70
C LEU A 36 13.59 -23.11 -6.71
N HIS A 37 14.07 -23.45 -7.90
CA HIS A 37 15.31 -24.19 -8.13
C HIS A 37 16.36 -23.23 -8.72
N ARG A 38 17.56 -23.13 -8.12
CA ARG A 38 18.71 -22.45 -8.76
C ARG A 38 19.79 -23.46 -9.09
N LYS A 39 20.41 -23.32 -10.25
CA LYS A 39 21.73 -23.88 -10.48
C LYS A 39 22.77 -23.10 -9.65
N PRO A 40 23.67 -23.76 -8.92
CA PRO A 40 24.79 -23.09 -8.28
C PRO A 40 25.72 -22.57 -9.38
N ARG A 41 25.65 -21.29 -9.71
CA ARG A 41 26.73 -20.58 -10.40
C ARG A 41 27.19 -19.46 -9.50
N SER A 42 28.51 -19.32 -9.40
CA SER A 42 29.27 -18.50 -8.46
C SER A 42 28.56 -17.21 -8.08
N LEU A 43 28.36 -17.04 -6.78
CA LEU A 43 27.96 -15.77 -6.19
C LEU A 43 29.00 -14.73 -6.59
N SER A 44 28.56 -13.68 -7.28
CA SER A 44 29.35 -12.44 -7.37
C SER A 44 29.73 -12.01 -5.95
N PRO A 45 30.98 -11.63 -5.66
CA PRO A 45 31.44 -11.25 -4.32
C PRO A 45 30.76 -9.98 -3.75
N THR A 46 30.00 -9.25 -4.56
CA THR A 46 29.15 -8.13 -4.11
C THR A 46 27.74 -8.55 -3.68
N TYR A 47 27.40 -9.83 -3.77
CA TYR A 47 26.11 -10.36 -3.37
C TYR A 47 26.18 -10.83 -1.92
N ILE A 48 25.79 -9.99 -0.96
CA ILE A 48 25.57 -10.43 0.42
C ILE A 48 24.34 -11.36 0.40
N PRO A 49 24.49 -12.67 0.65
CA PRO A 49 23.41 -13.62 0.49
C PRO A 49 22.50 -13.53 1.72
N PHE A 50 21.55 -12.60 1.73
CA PHE A 50 20.52 -12.54 2.79
C PHE A 50 19.36 -13.54 2.56
N HIS A 51 19.60 -14.66 1.87
CA HIS A 51 18.52 -15.56 1.43
C HIS A 51 18.88 -17.04 1.54
N SER A 52 18.16 -17.73 2.41
CA SER A 52 18.02 -19.19 2.43
C SER A 52 16.66 -19.59 1.86
N CYS A 53 16.36 -19.30 0.59
CA CYS A 53 15.39 -20.18 -0.10
C CYS A 53 15.93 -21.61 0.05
N LYS A 54 15.09 -22.60 0.40
CA LYS A 54 15.50 -24.00 0.27
C LYS A 54 15.81 -24.22 -1.21
N LEU A 55 17.08 -24.08 -1.53
CA LEU A 55 17.66 -24.51 -2.79
C LEU A 55 17.58 -26.01 -2.74
N ILE A 56 16.50 -26.53 -3.31
CA ILE A 56 16.38 -27.96 -3.48
C ILE A 56 17.26 -28.28 -4.69
N ASN A 57 18.35 -29.00 -4.46
CA ASN A 57 19.16 -29.64 -5.50
C ASN A 57 18.36 -30.80 -6.09
N LEU A 58 17.30 -30.47 -6.82
CA LEU A 58 16.59 -31.39 -7.67
C LEU A 58 16.52 -30.71 -9.04
N ASN A 59 17.08 -31.37 -10.05
CA ASN A 59 16.67 -31.08 -11.41
C ASN A 59 15.23 -31.61 -11.50
N PRO A 60 14.21 -30.75 -11.70
CA PRO A 60 12.85 -31.24 -11.91
C PRO A 60 12.85 -32.23 -13.08
N VAL A 61 12.22 -33.38 -12.87
CA VAL A 61 12.10 -34.46 -13.87
C VAL A 61 11.16 -33.99 -14.98
N GLY A 62 11.29 -34.56 -16.19
CA GLY A 62 10.52 -34.19 -17.39
C GLY A 62 9.03 -33.94 -17.15
N ASP A 63 8.38 -34.87 -16.46
CA ASP A 63 6.95 -34.78 -16.11
C ASP A 63 6.61 -33.61 -15.19
N GLU A 64 7.44 -33.31 -14.19
CA GLU A 64 7.21 -32.16 -13.28
C GLU A 64 7.29 -30.83 -14.04
N ASN A 65 8.20 -30.72 -15.01
CA ASN A 65 8.30 -29.55 -15.89
C ASN A 65 7.05 -29.42 -16.77
N ARG A 66 6.55 -30.54 -17.31
CA ARG A 66 5.33 -30.57 -18.11
C ARG A 66 4.12 -30.10 -17.31
N THR A 67 3.88 -30.69 -16.13
CA THR A 67 2.78 -30.28 -15.23
C THR A 67 2.88 -28.81 -14.85
N THR A 68 4.08 -28.33 -14.52
CA THR A 68 4.33 -26.92 -14.20
C THR A 68 3.94 -26.00 -15.34
N LEU A 69 4.34 -26.33 -16.57
CA LEU A 69 4.04 -25.52 -17.75
C LEU A 69 2.56 -25.52 -18.09
N GLU A 70 1.85 -26.64 -17.92
CA GLU A 70 0.39 -26.73 -18.12
C GLU A 70 -0.37 -25.88 -17.09
N ILE A 71 0.02 -25.94 -15.82
CA ILE A 71 -0.51 -25.05 -14.78
C ILE A 71 -0.30 -23.58 -15.18
N PHE A 72 0.94 -23.23 -15.55
CA PHE A 72 1.26 -21.86 -15.93
C PHE A 72 0.49 -21.41 -17.18
N LYS A 73 0.31 -22.29 -18.17
CA LYS A 73 -0.50 -22.05 -19.36
C LYS A 73 -1.94 -21.71 -18.97
N ARG A 74 -2.57 -22.48 -18.07
CA ARG A 74 -3.93 -22.19 -17.55
C ARG A 74 -4.01 -20.83 -16.84
N MET A 75 -3.00 -20.45 -16.07
CA MET A 75 -2.94 -19.12 -15.45
C MET A 75 -2.86 -17.99 -16.48
N VAL A 76 -2.01 -18.14 -17.50
CA VAL A 76 -1.87 -17.18 -18.61
C VAL A 76 -3.20 -17.03 -19.36
N LEU A 77 -3.88 -18.15 -19.65
CA LEU A 77 -5.20 -18.17 -20.30
C LEU A 77 -6.27 -17.45 -19.46
N SER A 78 -6.29 -17.70 -18.15
CA SER A 78 -7.22 -17.01 -17.25
C SER A 78 -6.97 -15.50 -17.21
N LEU A 79 -5.71 -15.07 -17.35
CA LEU A 79 -5.35 -13.66 -17.33
C LEU A 79 -5.66 -12.95 -18.65
N SER A 80 -5.62 -13.62 -19.80
CA SER A 80 -5.95 -12.96 -21.05
C SER A 80 -7.41 -12.55 -21.11
N GLY A 81 -8.32 -13.38 -20.58
CA GLY A 81 -9.77 -13.09 -20.50
C GLY A 81 -10.50 -12.99 -21.85
N ASP A 82 -9.75 -12.99 -22.95
CA ASP A 82 -10.24 -12.87 -24.32
C ASP A 82 -9.55 -13.93 -25.19
N SER A 83 -10.35 -14.67 -25.95
CA SER A 83 -9.87 -15.67 -26.91
C SER A 83 -9.25 -15.04 -28.15
N SER A 84 -9.51 -13.77 -28.46
CA SER A 84 -8.89 -13.06 -29.60
C SER A 84 -7.38 -12.84 -29.40
N VAL A 85 -6.95 -12.66 -28.15
CA VAL A 85 -5.53 -12.59 -27.74
C VAL A 85 -4.82 -13.94 -27.98
N LEU A 86 -5.58 -15.03 -28.16
CA LEU A 86 -5.07 -16.35 -28.56
C LEU A 86 -4.64 -16.43 -30.03
N ASN A 87 -4.78 -15.40 -30.85
CA ASN A 87 -4.30 -15.48 -32.24
C ASN A 87 -2.91 -14.85 -32.42
N ASP A 88 -2.41 -14.07 -31.45
CA ASP A 88 -1.11 -13.37 -31.50
C ASP A 88 0.08 -14.17 -30.92
N LEU A 89 -0.02 -15.50 -30.82
CA LEU A 89 0.66 -16.32 -29.80
C LEU A 89 2.09 -16.77 -30.08
N LYS A 90 3.00 -15.81 -30.29
CA LYS A 90 4.44 -16.11 -30.08
C LYS A 90 4.73 -16.62 -28.66
N ILE A 91 3.86 -16.39 -27.67
CA ILE A 91 4.01 -16.87 -26.29
C ILE A 91 3.52 -18.30 -26.12
N PHE A 92 2.28 -18.64 -26.52
CA PHE A 92 1.83 -20.03 -26.35
C PHE A 92 2.59 -20.96 -27.27
N ASN A 93 2.95 -20.57 -28.50
CA ASN A 93 3.87 -21.40 -29.32
C ASN A 93 5.21 -21.66 -28.62
N LYS A 94 5.69 -20.74 -27.77
CA LYS A 94 6.88 -20.97 -26.94
C LYS A 94 6.58 -21.85 -25.72
N LEU A 95 5.39 -21.74 -25.14
CA LEU A 95 4.94 -22.62 -24.06
C LEU A 95 4.76 -24.05 -24.58
N GLU A 96 4.05 -24.27 -25.68
CA GLU A 96 3.86 -25.57 -26.33
C GLU A 96 5.20 -26.22 -26.66
N LYS A 97 6.12 -25.47 -27.29
CA LYS A 97 7.49 -25.98 -27.53
C LYS A 97 8.19 -26.34 -26.22
N LYS A 98 8.06 -25.54 -25.17
CA LYS A 98 8.66 -25.85 -23.87
C LYS A 98 8.04 -27.10 -23.22
N ILE A 99 6.73 -27.30 -23.37
CA ILE A 99 5.99 -28.47 -22.90
C ILE A 99 6.48 -29.71 -23.65
N GLN A 100 6.54 -29.64 -24.98
CA GLN A 100 7.03 -30.73 -25.85
C GLN A 100 8.48 -31.15 -25.53
N PHE A 101 9.35 -30.19 -25.22
CA PHE A 101 10.75 -30.46 -24.89
C PHE A 101 11.02 -30.52 -23.37
N GLU A 102 9.97 -30.54 -22.55
CA GLU A 102 10.04 -30.62 -21.08
C GLU A 102 11.02 -29.62 -20.43
N LYS A 103 11.14 -28.43 -21.04
CA LYS A 103 12.11 -27.41 -20.60
C LYS A 103 11.59 -26.69 -19.37
N PRO A 104 12.42 -26.49 -18.33
CA PRO A 104 11.95 -25.84 -17.11
C PRO A 104 11.42 -24.43 -17.34
N LEU A 105 10.43 -24.06 -16.53
CA LEU A 105 9.88 -22.71 -16.48
C LEU A 105 10.86 -21.80 -15.75
N LYS A 106 11.27 -20.69 -16.39
CA LYS A 106 12.23 -19.74 -15.82
C LYS A 106 11.54 -18.46 -15.36
N ALA A 107 12.02 -17.88 -14.26
CA ALA A 107 11.55 -16.61 -13.73
C ALA A 107 11.52 -15.47 -14.78
N ARG A 108 12.55 -15.33 -15.63
CA ARG A 108 12.57 -14.36 -16.74
C ARG A 108 11.44 -14.58 -17.73
N PHE A 109 11.11 -15.84 -18.01
CA PHE A 109 10.04 -16.18 -18.94
C PHE A 109 8.67 -15.85 -18.35
N ILE A 110 8.44 -16.11 -17.05
CA ILE A 110 7.22 -15.71 -16.33
C ILE A 110 7.02 -14.19 -16.43
N ARG A 111 8.02 -13.39 -16.06
CA ARG A 111 7.99 -11.92 -16.17
C ARG A 111 7.64 -11.44 -17.56
N LYS A 112 8.28 -12.02 -18.59
CA LYS A 112 8.06 -11.63 -19.98
C LYS A 112 6.66 -11.99 -20.45
N CYS A 113 6.15 -13.17 -20.10
CA CYS A 113 4.78 -13.56 -20.43
C CYS A 113 3.79 -12.59 -19.79
N TYR A 114 3.96 -12.32 -18.50
CA TYR A 114 3.12 -11.38 -17.77
C TYR A 114 3.11 -9.99 -18.40
N GLN A 115 4.29 -9.42 -18.61
CA GLN A 115 4.43 -8.10 -19.23
C GLN A 115 3.77 -8.05 -20.61
N THR A 116 3.84 -9.15 -21.37
CA THR A 116 3.21 -9.21 -22.69
C THR A 116 1.70 -9.27 -22.60
N ILE A 117 1.14 -10.11 -21.72
CA ILE A 117 -0.32 -10.20 -21.53
C ILE A 117 -0.88 -8.84 -21.12
N ILE A 118 -0.26 -8.19 -20.12
CA ILE A 118 -0.69 -6.85 -19.70
C ILE A 118 -0.49 -5.85 -20.84
N GLY A 119 0.65 -5.87 -21.52
CA GLY A 119 0.94 -5.00 -22.66
C GLY A 119 -0.07 -5.13 -23.81
N LEU A 120 -0.59 -6.32 -24.09
CA LEU A 120 -1.59 -6.57 -25.13
C LEU A 120 -2.96 -5.99 -24.79
N LYS A 121 -3.30 -5.90 -23.50
CA LYS A 121 -4.54 -5.23 -23.02
C LYS A 121 -4.46 -3.71 -23.05
N LEU A 122 -3.26 -3.16 -23.16
CA LEU A 122 -3.04 -1.72 -23.15
C LEU A 122 -3.18 -1.12 -24.55
N ALA A 123 -3.48 0.18 -24.59
CA ALA A 123 -3.56 0.96 -25.83
C ALA A 123 -2.61 2.18 -25.79
N SER A 124 -2.35 2.75 -26.96
CA SER A 124 -1.57 3.98 -27.16
C SER A 124 -0.23 4.00 -26.39
N TYR A 125 0.12 5.12 -25.74
CA TYR A 125 1.35 5.32 -24.98
C TYR A 125 1.57 4.28 -23.89
N LYS A 126 0.51 3.71 -23.30
CA LYS A 126 0.63 2.66 -22.26
C LYS A 126 1.16 1.37 -22.87
N LYS A 127 0.63 0.96 -24.03
CA LYS A 127 1.09 -0.24 -24.77
C LYS A 127 2.56 -0.12 -25.10
N VAL A 128 2.95 1.02 -25.67
CA VAL A 128 4.35 1.29 -26.04
C VAL A 128 5.23 1.25 -24.80
N ALA A 129 4.86 1.97 -23.73
CA ALA A 129 5.62 2.01 -22.48
C ALA A 129 5.75 0.62 -21.83
N ALA A 130 4.76 -0.26 -21.98
CA ALA A 130 4.82 -1.62 -21.48
C ALA A 130 5.87 -2.48 -22.22
N PHE A 131 6.10 -2.26 -23.52
CA PHE A 131 7.08 -3.04 -24.30
C PHE A 131 8.46 -2.38 -24.44
N CYS A 132 8.54 -1.08 -24.19
CA CYS A 132 9.73 -0.23 -24.23
C CYS A 132 10.79 -0.66 -23.20
N LYS A 133 12.08 -0.65 -23.57
CA LYS A 133 13.18 -0.76 -22.60
C LYS A 133 13.32 0.53 -21.79
N GLU A 134 14.02 0.49 -20.67
CA GLU A 134 14.28 1.68 -19.84
C GLU A 134 15.12 2.76 -20.56
N THR A 135 15.96 2.34 -21.51
CA THR A 135 16.80 3.22 -22.33
C THR A 135 16.09 3.82 -23.52
N ASP A 136 14.97 3.23 -23.94
CA ASP A 136 14.25 3.64 -25.13
C ASP A 136 13.49 4.95 -24.86
N ILE A 137 13.26 5.70 -25.94
CA ILE A 137 12.48 6.93 -25.94
C ILE A 137 11.13 6.67 -26.60
N LEU A 138 10.10 7.36 -26.13
CA LEU A 138 8.78 7.33 -26.76
C LEU A 138 8.67 8.53 -27.70
N ILE A 139 8.29 8.25 -28.93
CA ILE A 139 8.04 9.25 -29.97
C ILE A 139 6.57 9.20 -30.38
N PHE A 140 6.07 10.28 -30.97
CA PHE A 140 4.73 10.34 -31.53
C PHE A 140 4.83 10.60 -33.01
N LYS A 141 4.41 9.64 -33.83
CA LYS A 141 4.50 9.67 -35.29
C LYS A 141 3.24 9.06 -35.89
N ASP A 142 2.75 9.63 -36.99
CA ASP A 142 1.59 9.12 -37.72
C ASP A 142 0.35 8.93 -36.80
N LYS A 143 0.16 9.88 -35.88
CA LYS A 143 -0.92 9.88 -34.86
C LYS A 143 -0.86 8.73 -33.85
N SER A 144 0.29 8.07 -33.70
CA SER A 144 0.49 6.97 -32.76
C SER A 144 1.80 7.11 -31.99
N PHE A 145 1.88 6.44 -30.83
CA PHE A 145 3.13 6.35 -30.09
C PHE A 145 3.97 5.17 -30.59
N GLU A 146 5.27 5.35 -30.63
CA GLU A 146 6.25 4.32 -30.96
C GLU A 146 7.46 4.38 -30.02
N ALA A 147 8.20 3.26 -29.91
CA ALA A 147 9.45 3.21 -29.15
C ALA A 147 10.64 3.29 -30.11
N ALA A 148 11.60 4.17 -29.81
CA ALA A 148 12.83 4.31 -30.57
C ALA A 148 14.07 4.15 -29.67
N SER A 149 15.13 3.59 -30.24
CA SER A 149 16.41 3.46 -29.53
C SER A 149 17.08 4.83 -29.39
N GLN A 150 17.61 5.14 -28.20
CA GLN A 150 18.18 6.46 -27.87
C GLN A 150 19.26 6.93 -28.86
N GLY A 151 20.02 6.01 -29.46
CA GLY A 151 21.11 6.35 -30.39
C GLY A 151 20.67 6.96 -31.71
N LEU A 152 19.46 6.66 -32.21
CA LEU A 152 19.03 7.06 -33.55
C LEU A 152 18.43 8.47 -33.60
N LEU A 153 17.70 8.88 -32.55
CA LEU A 153 16.87 10.11 -32.58
C LEU A 153 17.22 11.10 -31.45
N SER A 154 18.36 10.94 -30.77
CA SER A 154 18.77 11.84 -29.68
C SER A 154 18.94 13.31 -30.09
N LYS A 155 19.02 13.59 -31.40
CA LYS A 155 19.15 14.94 -31.97
C LYS A 155 17.83 15.51 -32.52
N GLU A 156 16.77 14.70 -32.61
CA GLU A 156 15.48 15.11 -33.20
C GLU A 156 14.57 15.76 -32.16
N LYS A 157 14.90 17.01 -31.85
CA LYS A 157 14.26 17.85 -30.86
C LYS A 157 12.73 18.02 -31.03
N GLU A 158 12.26 18.23 -32.27
CA GLU A 158 10.83 18.38 -32.55
C GLU A 158 10.03 17.10 -32.25
N VAL A 159 10.60 15.92 -32.52
CA VAL A 159 9.95 14.63 -32.22
C VAL A 159 9.71 14.47 -30.72
N HIS A 160 10.63 14.93 -29.87
CA HIS A 160 10.44 14.90 -28.41
C HIS A 160 9.34 15.86 -27.95
N LYS A 161 9.28 17.05 -28.54
CA LYS A 161 8.25 18.06 -28.27
C LYS A 161 6.86 17.54 -28.65
N GLU A 162 6.71 16.96 -29.83
CA GLU A 162 5.45 16.34 -30.28
C GLU A 162 4.99 15.22 -29.35
N ALA A 163 5.90 14.35 -28.91
CA ALA A 163 5.58 13.26 -27.97
C ALA A 163 5.03 13.77 -26.63
N TRP A 164 5.61 14.83 -26.07
CA TRP A 164 5.08 15.43 -24.82
C TRP A 164 3.74 16.13 -25.02
N VAL A 165 3.53 16.81 -26.14
CA VAL A 165 2.26 17.46 -26.49
C VAL A 165 1.15 16.40 -26.63
N ALA A 166 1.42 15.34 -27.39
CA ALA A 166 0.50 14.21 -27.57
C ALA A 166 0.18 13.55 -26.23
N LEU A 167 1.19 13.26 -25.40
CA LEU A 167 0.99 12.61 -24.11
C LEU A 167 0.10 13.46 -23.19
N LYS A 168 0.36 14.77 -23.09
CA LYS A 168 -0.47 15.68 -22.29
C LYS A 168 -1.91 15.66 -22.76
N LYS A 169 -2.15 15.69 -24.07
CA LYS A 169 -3.49 15.64 -24.66
C LYS A 169 -4.21 14.34 -24.30
N GLU A 170 -3.56 13.20 -24.50
CA GLU A 170 -4.15 11.88 -24.19
C GLU A 170 -4.44 11.70 -22.70
N LEU A 171 -3.53 12.13 -21.83
CA LEU A 171 -3.75 12.06 -20.38
C LEU A 171 -4.92 12.91 -19.92
N VAL A 172 -5.06 14.14 -20.45
CA VAL A 172 -6.20 15.01 -20.11
C VAL A 172 -7.50 14.44 -20.64
N LEU A 173 -7.49 13.87 -21.86
CA LEU A 173 -8.65 13.21 -22.43
C LEU A 173 -9.08 11.99 -21.59
N GLU A 174 -8.13 11.17 -21.14
CA GLU A 174 -8.45 9.95 -20.39
C GLU A 174 -8.81 10.22 -18.93
N TRP A 175 -8.05 11.07 -18.23
CA TRP A 175 -8.12 11.22 -16.77
C TRP A 175 -8.75 12.52 -16.30
N GLY A 176 -8.96 13.48 -17.20
CA GLY A 176 -9.38 14.84 -16.86
C GLY A 176 -8.22 15.75 -16.43
N LYS A 177 -8.42 17.05 -16.64
CA LYS A 177 -7.38 18.09 -16.47
C LYS A 177 -6.94 18.23 -15.01
N GLU A 178 -7.87 18.16 -14.07
CA GLU A 178 -7.65 18.36 -12.64
C GLU A 178 -6.75 17.27 -12.06
N ARG A 179 -7.05 16.00 -12.38
CA ARG A 179 -6.27 14.84 -11.94
C ARG A 179 -4.85 14.88 -12.50
N VAL A 180 -4.70 15.19 -13.79
CA VAL A 180 -3.37 15.35 -14.43
C VAL A 180 -2.57 16.49 -13.78
N LYS A 181 -3.20 17.63 -13.49
CA LYS A 181 -2.56 18.76 -12.81
C LYS A 181 -2.07 18.37 -11.41
N ARG A 182 -2.89 17.67 -10.63
CA ARG A 182 -2.53 17.18 -9.28
C ARG A 182 -1.29 16.29 -9.33
N VAL A 183 -1.27 15.32 -10.23
CA VAL A 183 -0.17 14.34 -10.36
C VAL A 183 1.13 15.00 -10.83
N THR A 184 1.04 15.89 -11.83
CA THR A 184 2.21 16.62 -12.33
C THR A 184 2.81 17.52 -11.25
N GLN A 185 1.99 18.17 -10.42
CA GLN A 185 2.45 18.94 -9.26
C GLN A 185 3.13 18.05 -8.22
N LYS A 186 2.50 16.91 -7.85
CA LYS A 186 3.04 15.97 -6.86
C LYS A 186 4.45 15.48 -7.21
N TYR A 187 4.66 15.10 -8.48
CA TYR A 187 5.95 14.57 -8.94
C TYR A 187 6.86 15.61 -9.60
N LYS A 188 6.51 16.90 -9.55
CA LYS A 188 7.28 18.00 -10.15
C LYS A 188 7.58 17.78 -11.64
N ILE A 189 6.61 17.24 -12.38
CA ILE A 189 6.70 17.03 -13.82
C ILE A 189 6.09 18.25 -14.52
N SER A 190 6.92 19.07 -15.16
CA SER A 190 6.46 20.23 -15.90
C SER A 190 6.37 19.91 -17.39
N PHE A 191 5.15 19.66 -17.91
CA PHE A 191 4.94 19.49 -19.36
C PHE A 191 5.49 20.69 -20.14
N LYS A 192 5.28 21.91 -19.65
CA LYS A 192 5.74 23.14 -20.31
C LYS A 192 7.27 23.19 -20.42
N GLU A 193 7.97 22.87 -19.34
CA GLU A 193 9.44 22.87 -19.36
C GLU A 193 10.00 21.71 -20.18
N ASN A 194 9.41 20.52 -20.07
CA ASN A 194 9.84 19.35 -20.84
C ASN A 194 9.65 19.55 -22.35
N ILE A 195 8.58 20.24 -22.76
CA ILE A 195 8.33 20.67 -24.13
C ILE A 195 9.36 21.73 -24.56
N LYS A 196 9.56 22.79 -23.74
CA LYS A 196 10.49 23.88 -24.05
C LYS A 196 11.95 23.42 -24.15
N LYS A 197 12.35 22.48 -23.28
CA LYS A 197 13.71 21.92 -23.20
C LYS A 197 13.87 20.69 -24.10
N GLU A 198 12.82 20.27 -24.80
CA GLU A 198 12.83 19.12 -25.72
C GLU A 198 13.35 17.84 -25.06
N THR A 199 13.02 17.66 -23.78
CA THR A 199 13.51 16.51 -23.01
C THR A 199 12.93 15.22 -23.59
N PRO A 200 13.72 14.15 -23.79
CA PRO A 200 13.17 12.90 -24.32
C PRO A 200 12.13 12.30 -23.39
N LEU A 201 10.95 11.96 -23.92
CA LEU A 201 9.93 11.21 -23.20
C LEU A 201 10.40 9.75 -23.05
N ARG A 202 10.34 9.20 -21.83
CA ARG A 202 10.84 7.86 -21.51
C ARG A 202 9.81 7.07 -20.73
N ARG A 203 9.95 5.74 -20.73
CA ARG A 203 9.10 4.82 -19.96
C ARG A 203 8.92 5.25 -18.50
N LYS A 204 10.01 5.65 -17.82
CA LYS A 204 9.96 6.11 -16.43
C LYS A 204 9.01 7.29 -16.20
N HIS A 205 8.87 8.20 -17.17
CA HIS A 205 7.95 9.33 -17.05
C HIS A 205 6.49 8.86 -17.13
N ILE A 206 6.19 7.95 -18.06
CA ILE A 206 4.86 7.34 -18.20
C ILE A 206 4.50 6.58 -16.94
N LYS A 207 5.39 5.69 -16.46
CA LYS A 207 5.15 4.90 -15.26
C LYS A 207 4.87 5.80 -14.05
N LEU A 208 5.68 6.84 -13.85
CA LEU A 208 5.51 7.79 -12.77
C LEU A 208 4.15 8.52 -12.83
N LEU A 209 3.74 8.97 -14.01
CA LEU A 209 2.44 9.61 -14.21
C LEU A 209 1.28 8.63 -13.94
N LEU A 210 1.36 7.41 -14.49
CA LEU A 210 0.32 6.39 -14.31
C LEU A 210 0.13 6.02 -12.84
N ILE A 211 1.22 5.81 -12.08
CA ILE A 211 1.14 5.54 -10.64
C ILE A 211 0.37 6.65 -9.91
N GLY A 212 0.66 7.93 -10.18
CA GLY A 212 -0.06 9.02 -9.51
C GLY A 212 -1.52 9.18 -9.96
N LEU A 213 -1.81 8.87 -11.23
CA LEU A 213 -3.16 8.94 -11.80
C LEU A 213 -4.05 7.82 -11.28
N SER A 214 -3.47 6.66 -10.98
CA SER A 214 -4.12 5.50 -10.37
C SER A 214 -4.41 5.65 -8.88
N ASP A 215 -3.99 6.75 -8.24
CA ASP A 215 -4.21 7.00 -6.82
C ASP A 215 -5.66 7.40 -6.51
N TYR A 216 -6.15 7.01 -5.33
CA TYR A 216 -7.56 7.10 -4.96
C TYR A 216 -7.76 8.33 -4.08
N GLN A 217 -8.18 9.46 -4.66
CA GLN A 217 -8.21 10.76 -3.99
C GLN A 217 -9.60 11.38 -4.02
N ARG A 218 -10.02 11.98 -2.89
CA ARG A 218 -11.29 12.70 -2.74
C ARG A 218 -11.51 13.76 -3.80
N SER A 219 -10.46 14.54 -4.09
CA SER A 219 -10.52 15.61 -5.10
C SER A 219 -10.91 15.10 -6.50
N ASP A 220 -10.52 13.88 -6.85
CA ASP A 220 -10.86 13.32 -8.17
C ASP A 220 -12.32 12.86 -8.23
N LEU A 221 -12.80 12.29 -7.13
CA LEU A 221 -14.18 11.85 -6.98
C LEU A 221 -15.15 13.04 -6.93
N GLU A 222 -14.80 14.11 -6.21
CA GLU A 222 -15.57 15.36 -6.22
C GLU A 222 -15.56 16.02 -7.61
N ALA A 223 -14.46 15.92 -8.34
CA ALA A 223 -14.40 16.41 -9.72
C ALA A 223 -15.32 15.59 -10.64
N SER A 224 -15.36 14.26 -10.47
CA SER A 224 -16.27 13.37 -11.20
C SER A 224 -17.73 13.71 -10.89
N PHE A 225 -18.09 13.80 -9.61
CA PHE A 225 -19.42 14.21 -9.16
C PHE A 225 -19.87 15.55 -9.76
N LYS A 226 -19.01 16.58 -9.70
CA LYS A 226 -19.31 17.90 -10.28
C LYS A 226 -19.53 17.84 -11.80
N ARG A 227 -18.80 16.99 -12.53
CA ARG A 227 -19.03 16.77 -13.97
C ARG A 227 -20.37 16.10 -14.22
N LEU A 228 -20.70 15.05 -13.48
CA LEU A 228 -21.97 14.33 -13.62
C LEU A 228 -23.18 15.22 -13.30
N ILE A 229 -23.10 16.08 -12.28
CA ILE A 229 -24.14 17.11 -12.04
C ILE A 229 -24.30 18.04 -13.25
N LYS A 230 -23.19 18.47 -13.86
CA LYS A 230 -23.27 19.34 -15.05
C LYS A 230 -23.90 18.60 -16.23
N VAL A 231 -23.62 17.32 -16.42
CA VAL A 231 -24.29 16.47 -17.43
C VAL A 231 -25.78 16.36 -17.14
N ALA A 232 -26.16 16.03 -15.90
CA ALA A 232 -27.56 15.93 -15.48
C ALA A 232 -28.34 17.24 -15.69
N LYS A 233 -27.68 18.40 -15.51
CA LYS A 233 -28.25 19.74 -15.73
C LYS A 233 -28.13 20.23 -17.18
N ASN A 234 -27.72 19.37 -18.13
CA ASN A 234 -27.46 19.73 -19.53
C ASN A 234 -26.45 20.90 -19.72
N LYS A 235 -25.57 21.12 -18.75
CA LYS A 235 -24.50 22.14 -18.80
C LYS A 235 -23.18 21.58 -19.33
N LEU A 236 -23.10 20.27 -19.55
CA LEU A 236 -21.96 19.57 -20.12
C LEU A 236 -22.48 18.40 -20.96
N ALA A 237 -22.02 18.30 -22.21
CA ALA A 237 -22.31 17.14 -23.05
C ALA A 237 -21.54 15.90 -22.55
N ILE A 238 -22.14 14.72 -22.63
CA ILE A 238 -21.58 13.49 -22.04
C ILE A 238 -20.27 13.07 -22.69
N GLU A 239 -20.07 13.37 -23.98
CA GLU A 239 -18.87 13.08 -24.77
C GLU A 239 -17.67 13.93 -24.31
N ARG A 240 -17.91 14.97 -23.51
CA ARG A 240 -16.86 15.79 -22.89
C ARG A 240 -16.39 15.23 -21.55
N LEU A 241 -16.97 14.13 -21.06
CA LEU A 241 -16.43 13.42 -19.92
C LEU A 241 -15.05 12.82 -20.25
N PRO A 242 -14.15 12.71 -19.26
CA PRO A 242 -12.94 11.91 -19.41
C PRO A 242 -13.25 10.52 -19.97
N SER A 243 -12.44 10.05 -20.91
CA SER A 243 -12.75 8.83 -21.65
C SER A 243 -12.76 7.58 -20.77
N LEU A 244 -12.03 7.57 -19.65
CA LEU A 244 -12.14 6.50 -18.65
C LEU A 244 -13.53 6.47 -18.00
N GLU A 245 -14.06 7.61 -17.58
CA GLU A 245 -15.40 7.71 -16.98
C GLU A 245 -16.48 7.32 -17.98
N LEU A 246 -16.35 7.81 -19.22
CA LEU A 246 -17.30 7.50 -20.30
C LEU A 246 -17.31 6.00 -20.63
N LYS A 247 -16.15 5.36 -20.75
CA LYS A 247 -16.04 3.92 -21.00
C LYS A 247 -16.70 3.10 -19.90
N LYS A 248 -16.53 3.50 -18.65
CA LYS A 248 -17.15 2.82 -17.50
C LYS A 248 -18.66 3.01 -17.44
N LEU A 249 -19.13 4.22 -17.76
CA LEU A 249 -20.56 4.48 -17.92
C LEU A 249 -21.18 3.61 -19.02
N GLN A 250 -20.55 3.54 -20.18
CA GLN A 250 -20.98 2.70 -21.30
C GLN A 250 -20.91 1.21 -20.96
N ALA A 251 -19.89 0.76 -20.23
CA ALA A 251 -19.81 -0.63 -19.77
C ALA A 251 -20.92 -0.99 -18.77
N LYS A 252 -21.33 -0.04 -17.91
CA LYS A 252 -22.44 -0.23 -16.96
C LYS A 252 -23.82 -0.17 -17.64
N TYR A 253 -23.92 0.55 -18.76
CA TYR A 253 -25.15 0.73 -19.54
C TYR A 253 -24.92 0.44 -21.03
N PRO A 254 -24.61 -0.82 -21.42
CA PRO A 254 -24.14 -1.14 -22.77
C PRO A 254 -25.17 -0.89 -23.87
N ASN A 255 -26.45 -0.86 -23.51
CA ASN A 255 -27.57 -0.64 -24.45
C ASN A 255 -27.90 0.84 -24.67
N PHE A 256 -27.24 1.76 -23.95
CA PHE A 256 -27.57 3.18 -23.99
C PHE A 256 -26.60 3.90 -24.93
N LYS A 257 -27.15 4.57 -25.95
CA LYS A 257 -26.38 5.55 -26.74
C LYS A 257 -26.20 6.82 -25.92
N ASP A 258 -25.28 7.69 -26.34
CA ASP A 258 -24.93 8.92 -25.59
C ASP A 258 -26.15 9.78 -25.17
N PRO A 259 -27.18 10.00 -26.02
CA PRO A 259 -28.39 10.74 -25.60
C PRO A 259 -29.20 10.02 -24.50
N ASP A 260 -29.35 8.70 -24.61
CA ASP A 260 -30.08 7.89 -23.63
C ASP A 260 -29.32 7.81 -22.31
N LEU A 261 -27.99 7.70 -22.39
CA LEU A 261 -27.12 7.67 -21.23
C LEU A 261 -27.17 9.01 -20.47
N GLN A 262 -27.20 10.13 -21.19
CA GLN A 262 -27.40 11.46 -20.59
C GLN A 262 -28.78 11.55 -19.92
N LYS A 263 -29.84 11.04 -20.55
CA LYS A 263 -31.17 10.96 -19.91
C LYS A 263 -31.13 10.12 -18.63
N LYS A 264 -30.45 8.97 -18.65
CA LYS A 264 -30.31 8.10 -17.47
C LYS A 264 -29.56 8.77 -16.34
N ILE A 265 -28.45 9.45 -16.62
CA ILE A 265 -27.69 10.24 -15.62
C ILE A 265 -28.59 11.34 -15.05
N ARG A 266 -29.35 12.02 -15.91
CA ARG A 266 -30.30 13.06 -15.48
C ARG A 266 -31.35 12.51 -14.51
N GLU A 267 -31.94 11.36 -14.80
CA GLU A 267 -32.91 10.69 -13.92
C GLU A 267 -32.29 10.32 -12.56
N LEU A 268 -31.05 9.81 -12.55
CA LEU A 268 -30.36 9.41 -11.32
C LEU A 268 -30.03 10.61 -10.41
N PHE A 269 -29.60 11.73 -10.99
CA PHE A 269 -29.06 12.86 -10.22
C PHE A 269 -30.07 13.98 -9.95
N LEU A 270 -31.11 14.20 -10.75
CA LEU A 270 -32.05 15.30 -10.51
C LEU A 270 -32.90 15.08 -9.26
N SER A 271 -33.25 13.83 -8.95
CA SER A 271 -33.95 13.44 -7.73
C SER A 271 -33.04 13.47 -6.48
N ASN A 272 -31.73 13.59 -6.66
CA ASN A 272 -30.72 13.47 -5.61
C ASN A 272 -29.67 14.59 -5.71
N LEU A 273 -30.08 15.80 -6.08
CA LEU A 273 -29.16 16.93 -6.12
C LEU A 273 -28.71 17.28 -4.70
N ALA A 274 -27.42 17.15 -4.46
CA ALA A 274 -26.78 17.47 -3.20
C ALA A 274 -25.61 18.44 -3.39
N ASP A 275 -25.27 19.19 -2.33
CA ASP A 275 -24.16 20.13 -2.32
C ASP A 275 -22.80 19.43 -2.20
N SER A 276 -22.78 18.26 -1.54
CA SER A 276 -21.60 17.42 -1.35
C SER A 276 -21.83 16.00 -1.85
N PHE A 277 -20.73 15.35 -2.26
CA PHE A 277 -20.74 13.92 -2.56
C PHE A 277 -21.18 13.08 -1.36
N LEU A 278 -20.79 13.46 -0.15
CA LEU A 278 -21.08 12.71 1.08
C LEU A 278 -22.57 12.74 1.47
N ASP A 279 -23.34 13.66 0.88
CA ASP A 279 -24.77 13.84 1.15
C ASP A 279 -25.64 13.04 0.16
N LEU A 280 -25.02 12.33 -0.80
CA LEU A 280 -25.75 11.50 -1.75
C LEU A 280 -26.21 10.17 -1.12
N PRO A 281 -27.27 9.54 -1.65
CA PRO A 281 -27.56 8.13 -1.39
C PRO A 281 -26.35 7.23 -1.65
N LEU A 282 -26.22 6.17 -0.86
CA LEU A 282 -25.07 5.27 -0.88
C LEU A 282 -24.84 4.63 -2.24
N GLU A 283 -25.91 4.29 -2.95
CA GLU A 283 -25.88 3.69 -4.28
C GLU A 283 -25.24 4.66 -5.30
N LEU A 284 -25.57 5.95 -5.20
CA LEU A 284 -24.97 6.99 -6.04
C LEU A 284 -23.52 7.27 -5.64
N GLN A 285 -23.19 7.19 -4.35
CA GLN A 285 -21.80 7.31 -3.90
C GLN A 285 -20.94 6.19 -4.49
N SER A 286 -21.37 4.94 -4.37
CA SER A 286 -20.72 3.75 -4.93
C SER A 286 -20.60 3.84 -6.45
N PHE A 287 -21.67 4.27 -7.14
CA PHE A 287 -21.65 4.48 -8.59
C PHE A 287 -20.57 5.49 -9.02
N ILE A 288 -20.48 6.65 -8.38
CA ILE A 288 -19.46 7.65 -8.72
C ILE A 288 -18.05 7.12 -8.40
N GLN A 289 -17.88 6.37 -7.31
CA GLN A 289 -16.61 5.74 -6.96
C GLN A 289 -16.14 4.77 -8.04
N GLU A 290 -17.03 3.89 -8.53
CA GLU A 290 -16.74 2.94 -9.61
C GLU A 290 -16.29 3.63 -10.89
N LEU A 291 -16.88 4.78 -11.22
CA LEU A 291 -16.49 5.60 -12.38
C LEU A 291 -15.15 6.31 -12.19
N ALA A 292 -14.92 6.88 -11.01
CA ALA A 292 -13.78 7.74 -10.75
C ALA A 292 -12.50 6.97 -10.40
N PHE A 293 -12.60 5.81 -9.76
CA PHE A 293 -11.47 5.00 -9.31
C PHE A 293 -11.26 3.79 -10.21
N LEU A 294 -10.05 3.22 -10.17
CA LEU A 294 -9.73 2.02 -10.95
C LEU A 294 -10.24 0.75 -10.26
N SER A 295 -10.64 -0.24 -11.04
CA SER A 295 -10.80 -1.61 -10.55
C SER A 295 -9.44 -2.28 -10.33
N SER A 296 -9.42 -3.49 -9.73
CA SER A 296 -8.18 -4.28 -9.59
C SER A 296 -7.47 -4.51 -10.94
N ASP A 297 -8.22 -4.79 -12.00
CA ASP A 297 -7.72 -5.08 -13.35
C ASP A 297 -7.11 -3.84 -14.02
N GLU A 298 -7.79 -2.71 -13.88
CA GLU A 298 -7.30 -1.44 -14.42
C GLU A 298 -6.07 -0.95 -13.64
N LEU A 299 -6.07 -1.16 -12.32
CA LEU A 299 -4.93 -0.85 -11.47
C LEU A 299 -3.72 -1.70 -11.86
N GLU A 300 -3.91 -3.00 -12.10
CA GLU A 300 -2.85 -3.88 -12.58
C GLU A 300 -2.25 -3.38 -13.89
N SER A 301 -3.12 -2.98 -14.81
CA SER A 301 -2.74 -2.44 -16.12
C SER A 301 -1.89 -1.17 -15.99
N SER A 302 -2.09 -0.38 -14.93
CA SER A 302 -1.32 0.83 -14.66
C SER A 302 0.16 0.58 -14.29
N PHE A 303 0.49 -0.63 -13.84
CA PHE A 303 1.88 -1.03 -13.58
C PHE A 303 2.65 -1.41 -14.84
N LEU A 304 2.03 -1.35 -16.02
CA LEU A 304 2.67 -1.62 -17.32
C LEU A 304 3.35 -3.00 -17.37
N GLY A 305 2.76 -3.99 -16.71
CA GLY A 305 3.31 -5.34 -16.62
C GLY A 305 4.60 -5.46 -15.80
N THR A 306 4.90 -4.45 -14.97
CA THR A 306 6.07 -4.45 -14.06
C THR A 306 5.66 -4.71 -12.63
N ARG A 307 5.09 -5.90 -12.39
CA ARG A 307 4.69 -6.30 -11.04
C ARG A 307 5.88 -6.34 -10.10
N LYS A 308 5.69 -5.81 -8.90
CA LYS A 308 6.68 -5.86 -7.83
C LYS A 308 6.81 -7.28 -7.28
N GLU A 309 8.05 -7.72 -7.11
CA GLU A 309 8.35 -9.04 -6.58
C GLU A 309 8.58 -9.01 -5.08
N GLY A 310 8.15 -10.07 -4.41
CA GLY A 310 8.19 -10.15 -2.96
C GLY A 310 6.95 -9.61 -2.27
N ILE A 311 6.88 -9.87 -0.97
CA ILE A 311 5.83 -9.35 -0.10
C ILE A 311 6.09 -7.85 0.09
N VAL A 312 5.12 -7.01 -0.29
CA VAL A 312 5.13 -5.59 0.07
C VAL A 312 4.85 -5.49 1.57
N ASN A 313 5.88 -5.19 2.34
CA ASN A 313 5.81 -5.04 3.80
C ASN A 313 5.81 -3.55 4.19
N GLY A 314 5.97 -3.28 5.49
CA GLY A 314 6.05 -1.92 6.02
C GLY A 314 7.24 -1.09 5.52
N SER A 315 8.37 -1.71 5.15
CA SER A 315 9.57 -0.99 4.70
C SER A 315 9.57 -0.75 3.19
N GLN A 316 10.34 0.23 2.73
CA GLN A 316 10.53 0.45 1.30
C GLN A 316 11.40 -0.66 0.69
N SER A 317 11.07 -1.08 -0.53
CA SER A 317 11.68 -2.27 -1.13
C SER A 317 13.10 -2.08 -1.66
N ASN A 318 13.60 -0.86 -1.74
CA ASN A 318 14.93 -0.58 -2.27
C ASN A 318 15.72 0.33 -1.33
N LEU A 319 17.00 0.01 -1.16
CA LEU A 319 17.89 0.69 -0.21
C LEU A 319 17.95 2.21 -0.43
N ARG A 320 17.98 2.65 -1.69
CA ARG A 320 18.00 4.07 -2.02
C ARG A 320 16.76 4.79 -1.48
N ALA A 321 15.60 4.18 -1.58
CA ALA A 321 14.33 4.77 -1.17
C ALA A 321 14.13 4.69 0.36
N GLN A 322 14.74 3.69 1.01
CA GLN A 322 14.87 3.67 2.49
C GLN A 322 15.65 4.90 3.00
N LEU A 323 16.73 5.29 2.29
CA LEU A 323 17.58 6.42 2.68
C LEU A 323 17.08 7.78 2.18
N ILE A 324 16.51 7.83 0.97
CA ILE A 324 16.09 9.06 0.28
C ILE A 324 14.59 8.98 -0.01
N TYR A 325 13.85 9.99 0.42
CA TYR A 325 12.40 10.04 0.23
C TYR A 325 12.03 9.90 -1.24
N ASN A 326 11.25 8.87 -1.56
CA ASN A 326 10.82 8.56 -2.92
C ASN A 326 9.29 8.37 -2.96
N PRO A 327 8.52 9.43 -3.24
CA PRO A 327 7.06 9.37 -3.17
C PRO A 327 6.47 8.41 -4.20
N SER A 328 7.10 8.25 -5.37
CA SER A 328 6.58 7.35 -6.40
C SER A 328 6.71 5.88 -6.00
N SER A 329 7.78 5.51 -5.30
CA SER A 329 7.97 4.16 -4.78
C SER A 329 6.94 3.84 -3.69
N LEU A 330 6.63 4.80 -2.82
CA LEU A 330 5.59 4.66 -1.79
C LEU A 330 4.21 4.50 -2.41
N ASP A 331 3.88 5.35 -3.39
CA ASP A 331 2.60 5.28 -4.09
C ASP A 331 2.45 3.94 -4.83
N GLU A 332 3.48 3.49 -5.54
CA GLU A 332 3.49 2.19 -6.22
C GLU A 332 3.26 1.04 -5.22
N GLU A 333 3.98 1.01 -4.09
CA GLU A 333 3.79 0.01 -3.04
C GLU A 333 2.38 0.06 -2.42
N ARG A 334 1.84 1.26 -2.20
CA ARG A 334 0.48 1.45 -1.68
C ARG A 334 -0.56 0.89 -2.66
N LEU A 335 -0.40 1.15 -3.95
CA LEU A 335 -1.29 0.63 -4.97
C LEU A 335 -1.22 -0.91 -5.08
N TYR A 336 -0.04 -1.53 -4.94
CA TYR A 336 0.04 -2.98 -4.84
C TYR A 336 -0.71 -3.54 -3.63
N LEU A 337 -0.68 -2.84 -2.50
CA LEU A 337 -1.44 -3.22 -1.31
C LEU A 337 -2.95 -3.04 -1.53
N TYR A 338 -3.40 -2.00 -2.24
CA TYR A 338 -4.80 -1.85 -2.64
C TYR A 338 -5.27 -3.01 -3.52
N GLN A 339 -4.46 -3.42 -4.49
CA GLN A 339 -4.76 -4.60 -5.29
C GLN A 339 -4.80 -5.87 -4.44
N THR A 340 -3.90 -6.00 -3.45
CA THR A 340 -3.92 -7.12 -2.51
C THR A 340 -5.24 -7.16 -1.73
N ILE A 341 -5.81 -6.01 -1.37
CA ILE A 341 -7.11 -5.90 -0.74
C ILE A 341 -8.23 -6.34 -1.70
N TRP A 342 -8.24 -5.80 -2.92
CA TRP A 342 -9.24 -6.17 -3.93
C TRP A 342 -9.25 -7.65 -4.26
N ASP A 343 -8.09 -8.30 -4.24
CA ASP A 343 -7.96 -9.72 -4.56
C ASP A 343 -8.21 -10.63 -3.34
N ALA A 344 -8.41 -10.07 -2.14
CA ALA A 344 -8.62 -10.85 -0.92
C ALA A 344 -9.91 -11.70 -0.92
N PRO A 345 -11.07 -11.21 -1.45
CA PRO A 345 -12.30 -11.99 -1.52
C PRO A 345 -12.21 -13.32 -2.28
N PHE A 346 -11.18 -13.49 -3.11
CA PHE A 346 -10.91 -14.71 -3.86
C PHE A 346 -10.00 -15.71 -3.11
N ARG A 347 -9.47 -15.34 -1.93
CA ARG A 347 -8.46 -16.10 -1.18
C ARG A 347 -8.84 -16.43 0.24
N ILE A 348 -9.56 -15.53 0.90
CA ILE A 348 -9.92 -15.66 2.31
C ILE A 348 -11.43 -15.60 2.48
N SER A 349 -11.92 -16.25 3.53
CA SER A 349 -13.32 -16.17 3.92
C SER A 349 -13.69 -14.76 4.39
N GLU A 350 -14.94 -14.37 4.16
CA GLU A 350 -15.47 -13.03 4.47
C GLU A 350 -15.36 -12.68 5.95
N GLU A 351 -15.55 -13.65 6.84
CA GLU A 351 -15.37 -13.52 8.30
C GLU A 351 -13.95 -13.02 8.70
N ARG A 352 -12.96 -13.15 7.81
CA ARG A 352 -11.57 -12.72 8.02
C ARG A 352 -11.26 -11.36 7.42
N PHE A 353 -12.13 -10.78 6.61
CA PHE A 353 -11.89 -9.52 5.90
C PHE A 353 -11.48 -8.39 6.84
N GLU A 354 -12.17 -8.23 7.96
CA GLU A 354 -11.85 -7.18 8.95
C GLU A 354 -10.45 -7.38 9.56
N LEU A 355 -10.08 -8.61 9.92
CA LEU A 355 -8.76 -8.89 10.53
C LEU A 355 -7.63 -8.80 9.52
N PHE A 356 -7.84 -9.32 8.31
CA PHE A 356 -6.92 -9.18 7.20
C PHE A 356 -6.67 -7.72 6.85
N PHE A 357 -7.74 -6.94 6.66
CA PHE A 357 -7.64 -5.52 6.35
C PHE A 357 -6.90 -4.79 7.46
N LEU A 358 -7.24 -5.04 8.72
CA LEU A 358 -6.61 -4.37 9.85
C LEU A 358 -5.12 -4.71 10.01
N GLU A 359 -4.76 -5.99 9.84
CA GLU A 359 -3.37 -6.43 9.86
C GLU A 359 -2.56 -5.77 8.73
N LEU A 360 -3.09 -5.77 7.50
CA LEU A 360 -2.47 -5.12 6.36
C LEU A 360 -2.34 -3.60 6.59
N MET A 361 -3.38 -2.96 7.13
CA MET A 361 -3.42 -1.54 7.44
C MET A 361 -2.32 -1.12 8.43
N THR A 362 -2.23 -1.85 9.54
CA THR A 362 -1.30 -1.56 10.63
C THR A 362 0.15 -1.95 10.30
N LYS A 363 0.39 -3.13 9.72
CA LYS A 363 1.74 -3.65 9.42
C LYS A 363 2.35 -3.03 8.17
N CYS A 364 1.53 -2.69 7.17
CA CYS A 364 1.98 -2.28 5.83
C CYS A 364 1.50 -0.88 5.42
N LEU A 365 0.20 -0.68 5.19
CA LEU A 365 -0.32 0.53 4.52
C LEU A 365 -0.06 1.83 5.29
N SER A 366 -0.20 1.83 6.62
CA SER A 366 0.11 2.99 7.47
C SER A 366 1.56 3.51 7.32
N LYS A 367 2.47 2.65 6.83
CA LYS A 367 3.88 2.96 6.56
C LYS A 367 4.13 3.44 5.13
N LYS A 368 3.12 3.46 4.25
CA LYS A 368 3.20 3.93 2.84
C LYS A 368 2.70 5.36 2.63
N GLU A 369 2.75 6.17 3.70
CA GLU A 369 2.26 7.55 3.77
C GLU A 369 0.87 7.76 3.18
N LEU A 370 -0.13 7.85 4.07
CA LEU A 370 -1.50 8.15 3.69
C LEU A 370 -1.75 9.65 3.90
N PHE A 371 -2.36 10.31 2.92
CA PHE A 371 -2.72 11.73 3.01
C PHE A 371 -4.20 11.88 3.33
N GLU A 372 -4.57 13.01 3.92
CA GLU A 372 -5.99 13.36 4.12
C GLU A 372 -6.70 13.42 2.77
N GLY A 373 -7.91 12.85 2.71
CA GLY A 373 -8.67 12.68 1.47
C GLY A 373 -8.25 11.49 0.60
N CYS A 374 -7.24 10.70 0.96
CA CYS A 374 -6.99 9.41 0.31
C CYS A 374 -8.14 8.44 0.61
N PHE A 375 -8.54 7.66 -0.38
CA PHE A 375 -9.44 6.52 -0.24
C PHE A 375 -8.64 5.22 -0.20
N ILE A 376 -9.11 4.25 0.57
CA ILE A 376 -8.49 2.94 0.78
C ILE A 376 -9.58 1.89 0.57
N PRO A 377 -9.43 0.96 -0.39
CA PRO A 377 -10.44 -0.07 -0.61
C PRO A 377 -10.55 -0.98 0.61
N TYR A 378 -11.72 -1.53 0.84
CA TYR A 378 -11.99 -2.60 1.81
C TYR A 378 -12.34 -3.88 1.02
N PRO A 379 -11.90 -5.07 1.48
CA PRO A 379 -12.21 -6.30 0.76
C PRO A 379 -13.70 -6.60 0.84
N ASP A 380 -14.36 -6.72 -0.32
CA ASP A 380 -15.77 -7.07 -0.43
C ASP A 380 -16.04 -7.76 -1.78
N LYS A 381 -17.04 -8.65 -1.85
CA LYS A 381 -17.36 -9.42 -3.06
C LYS A 381 -18.32 -8.70 -3.99
N GLU A 382 -19.20 -7.87 -3.44
CA GLU A 382 -20.40 -7.38 -4.12
C GLU A 382 -20.36 -5.86 -4.33
N ALA A 383 -19.76 -5.13 -3.40
CA ALA A 383 -19.69 -3.69 -3.40
C ALA A 383 -18.25 -3.17 -3.39
N SER A 384 -18.05 -1.98 -3.97
CA SER A 384 -16.78 -1.27 -3.86
C SER A 384 -16.75 -0.47 -2.57
N LEU A 385 -16.42 -1.12 -1.46
CA LEU A 385 -16.34 -0.48 -0.14
C LEU A 385 -15.01 0.27 0.03
N PHE A 386 -15.05 1.46 0.63
CA PHE A 386 -13.86 2.26 0.89
C PHE A 386 -13.89 2.95 2.25
N TYR A 387 -12.70 3.09 2.83
CA TYR A 387 -12.41 4.09 3.84
C TYR A 387 -11.85 5.34 3.18
N TYR A 388 -12.09 6.51 3.75
CA TYR A 388 -11.30 7.70 3.47
C TYR A 388 -10.52 8.16 4.70
N VAL A 389 -9.33 8.70 4.47
CA VAL A 389 -8.50 9.30 5.51
C VAL A 389 -9.09 10.67 5.85
N ASP A 390 -9.83 10.74 6.95
CA ASP A 390 -10.45 11.97 7.43
C ASP A 390 -9.42 12.89 8.10
N MET A 391 -8.54 12.30 8.92
CA MET A 391 -7.50 13.04 9.63
C MET A 391 -6.18 12.26 9.66
N ARG A 392 -5.08 12.98 9.46
CA ARG A 392 -3.71 12.47 9.64
C ARG A 392 -3.03 13.18 10.81
N LEU A 393 -2.78 12.44 11.89
CA LEU A 393 -1.97 12.93 13.00
C LEU A 393 -0.49 12.83 12.62
N ALA A 394 0.19 13.97 12.52
CA ALA A 394 1.62 14.05 12.20
C ALA A 394 2.32 15.19 12.94
N ASN A 395 2.35 15.11 14.27
CA ASN A 395 2.86 16.18 15.15
C ASN A 395 4.39 16.26 15.25
N GLY A 396 5.14 15.52 14.43
CA GLY A 396 6.60 15.40 14.41
C GLY A 396 7.26 14.87 15.70
N LYS A 397 6.46 14.41 16.68
CA LYS A 397 6.88 13.77 17.93
C LYS A 397 6.56 12.28 17.91
N SER A 398 6.97 11.59 16.83
CA SER A 398 6.81 10.15 16.57
C SER A 398 5.39 9.58 16.50
N LYS A 399 4.38 10.26 17.03
CA LYS A 399 3.00 9.81 17.05
C LYS A 399 2.37 10.11 15.70
N LEU A 400 2.30 9.08 14.87
CA LEU A 400 1.69 9.12 13.55
C LEU A 400 0.46 8.23 13.54
N GLY A 401 -0.69 8.80 13.23
CA GLY A 401 -1.98 8.11 13.24
C GLY A 401 -2.86 8.55 12.08
N TYR A 402 -3.77 7.67 11.69
CA TYR A 402 -4.72 7.90 10.61
C TYR A 402 -6.12 7.57 11.10
N TYR A 403 -7.00 8.56 11.10
CA TYR A 403 -8.42 8.35 11.34
C TYR A 403 -9.11 8.10 9.99
N LEU A 404 -9.63 6.89 9.84
CA LEU A 404 -10.28 6.40 8.64
C LEU A 404 -11.77 6.31 8.90
N ARG A 405 -12.57 6.98 8.08
CA ARG A 405 -14.02 6.96 8.16
C ARG A 405 -14.59 6.19 7.00
N SER A 406 -15.68 5.48 7.25
CA SER A 406 -16.48 4.88 6.19
C SER A 406 -17.81 5.61 6.06
N VAL A 407 -18.23 5.85 4.82
CA VAL A 407 -19.60 6.30 4.51
C VAL A 407 -20.60 5.17 4.72
N PHE A 408 -20.17 3.92 4.51
CA PHE A 408 -20.97 2.70 4.68
C PHE A 408 -21.25 2.41 6.15
N GLU A 409 -22.50 2.09 6.50
CA GLU A 409 -22.91 1.83 7.89
C GLU A 409 -22.37 0.52 8.45
N GLU A 410 -22.19 -0.51 7.61
CA GLU A 410 -21.63 -1.80 8.04
C GLU A 410 -20.18 -1.70 8.53
N LEU A 411 -19.45 -0.68 8.05
CA LEU A 411 -18.04 -0.47 8.37
C LEU A 411 -17.88 0.43 9.60
N LYS A 412 -16.98 0.00 10.49
CA LYS A 412 -16.60 0.74 11.70
C LYS A 412 -15.58 1.79 11.36
N ASP A 413 -15.58 2.93 12.03
CA ASP A 413 -14.48 3.87 11.87
C ASP A 413 -13.20 3.29 12.46
N LEU A 414 -12.07 3.54 11.82
CA LEU A 414 -10.78 3.00 12.24
C LEU A 414 -9.85 4.13 12.66
N PHE A 415 -9.16 3.95 13.78
CA PHE A 415 -8.08 4.84 14.17
C PHE A 415 -6.77 4.04 14.27
N VAL A 416 -5.92 4.20 13.26
CA VAL A 416 -4.74 3.38 13.05
C VAL A 416 -3.48 4.15 13.38
N PHE A 417 -2.71 3.69 14.36
CA PHE A 417 -1.39 4.23 14.67
C PHE A 417 -0.30 3.46 13.92
N ARG A 418 0.61 4.21 13.31
CA ARG A 418 1.76 3.66 12.61
C ARG A 418 2.80 3.19 13.62
N GLY A 419 3.30 1.97 13.42
CA GLY A 419 4.47 1.47 14.12
C GLY A 419 5.77 2.15 13.69
N THR A 420 6.87 1.70 14.29
CA THR A 420 8.21 2.20 13.98
C THR A 420 8.56 1.94 12.52
N SER A 421 9.14 2.96 11.89
CA SER A 421 9.73 2.85 10.56
C SER A 421 11.25 2.91 10.72
N LEU A 422 11.93 1.90 10.19
CA LEU A 422 13.40 1.85 10.14
C LEU A 422 13.96 2.64 8.95
N ASP A 423 13.10 3.10 8.04
CA ASP A 423 13.49 3.83 6.84
C ASP A 423 13.69 5.31 7.20
N PRO A 424 14.93 5.84 7.25
CA PRO A 424 15.17 7.21 7.72
C PRO A 424 14.55 8.30 6.84
N SER A 425 14.19 7.93 5.60
CA SER A 425 13.46 8.78 4.66
C SER A 425 12.00 9.02 5.03
N MET A 426 11.41 8.18 5.89
CA MET A 426 9.99 8.26 6.24
C MET A 426 9.73 9.32 7.30
N THR A 427 8.59 10.01 7.15
CA THR A 427 8.11 11.00 8.13
C THR A 427 8.07 10.37 9.52
N GLY A 428 8.67 10.99 10.53
CA GLY A 428 8.63 10.53 11.93
C GLY A 428 9.40 9.24 12.27
N ALA A 429 10.17 8.65 11.35
CA ALA A 429 10.96 7.42 11.60
C ALA A 429 11.91 7.55 12.80
N LEU A 430 12.68 8.65 12.85
CA LEU A 430 13.64 8.91 13.92
C LEU A 430 12.94 9.13 15.27
N GLY A 431 11.80 9.83 15.27
CA GLY A 431 10.99 9.99 16.46
C GLY A 431 10.49 8.65 16.99
N SER A 432 10.03 7.75 16.11
CA SER A 432 9.56 6.42 16.54
C SER A 432 10.69 5.60 17.14
N LEU A 433 11.89 5.67 16.57
CA LEU A 433 13.06 5.00 17.11
C LEU A 433 13.45 5.53 18.51
N LEU A 434 13.40 6.86 18.71
CA LEU A 434 13.60 7.46 20.03
C LEU A 434 12.57 7.00 21.05
N SER A 435 11.31 6.87 20.62
CA SER A 435 10.22 6.41 21.46
C SER A 435 10.39 4.95 21.89
N ASP A 436 10.94 4.09 21.03
CA ASP A 436 11.23 2.69 21.36
C ASP A 436 12.42 2.54 22.31
N LEU A 437 13.46 3.36 22.10
CA LEU A 437 14.73 3.30 22.84
C LEU A 437 14.73 4.11 24.13
N TYR A 438 13.62 4.75 24.49
CA TYR A 438 13.57 5.59 25.69
C TYR A 438 13.82 4.74 26.95
N PRO A 439 14.92 4.96 27.70
CA PRO A 439 15.35 3.99 28.72
C PRO A 439 14.49 4.04 29.99
N LEU A 440 13.82 5.16 30.27
CA LEU A 440 13.14 5.39 31.56
C LEU A 440 11.71 4.85 31.62
N LYS A 441 11.08 4.63 30.46
CA LYS A 441 9.70 4.15 30.38
C LYS A 441 9.51 3.22 29.17
N PRO A 442 8.41 2.44 29.11
CA PRO A 442 8.14 1.55 27.98
C PRO A 442 7.98 2.27 26.63
N PRO A 443 8.11 1.55 25.50
CA PRO A 443 7.91 2.11 24.17
C PRO A 443 6.58 2.86 24.02
N GLY A 444 6.63 4.07 23.46
CA GLY A 444 5.45 4.91 23.19
C GLY A 444 5.11 5.92 24.29
N SER A 445 5.64 5.74 25.49
CA SER A 445 5.40 6.61 26.64
C SER A 445 5.96 8.03 26.47
N LEU A 446 7.12 8.17 25.82
CA LEU A 446 7.83 9.45 25.63
C LEU A 446 6.93 10.54 25.01
N TRP A 447 6.04 10.13 24.10
CA TRP A 447 5.15 11.03 23.37
C TRP A 447 3.67 10.70 23.59
N GLN A 448 3.33 10.02 24.69
CA GLN A 448 1.96 9.53 24.92
C GLN A 448 0.92 10.66 24.88
N LYS A 449 1.25 11.84 25.44
CA LYS A 449 0.36 13.00 25.52
C LYS A 449 0.43 13.91 24.29
N ALA A 450 1.30 13.59 23.33
CA ALA A 450 1.38 14.36 22.09
C ALA A 450 0.08 14.11 21.30
N SER A 451 -0.55 15.17 20.79
CA SER A 451 -1.83 15.13 20.05
C SER A 451 -3.08 14.68 20.82
N ARG A 452 -3.09 14.82 22.16
CA ARG A 452 -4.25 14.48 22.98
C ARG A 452 -5.54 15.23 22.58
N HIS A 453 -5.43 16.48 22.15
CA HIS A 453 -6.61 17.26 21.73
C HIS A 453 -7.24 16.69 20.45
N GLU A 454 -6.40 16.37 19.47
CA GLU A 454 -6.83 15.81 18.19
C GLU A 454 -7.36 14.38 18.35
N GLU A 455 -6.73 13.58 19.21
CA GLU A 455 -7.22 12.24 19.58
C GLU A 455 -8.58 12.30 20.25
N ASN A 456 -8.76 13.18 21.24
CA ASN A 456 -10.06 13.36 21.88
C ASN A 456 -11.12 13.81 20.87
N ARG A 457 -10.78 14.70 19.94
CA ARG A 457 -11.67 15.09 18.84
C ARG A 457 -12.06 13.90 17.97
N ILE A 458 -11.10 13.06 17.56
CA ILE A 458 -11.36 11.84 16.79
C ILE A 458 -12.30 10.91 17.56
N PHE A 459 -11.96 10.60 18.81
CA PHE A 459 -12.75 9.71 19.66
C PHE A 459 -14.16 10.22 19.94
N SER A 460 -14.39 11.54 19.87
CA SER A 460 -15.69 12.17 20.02
C SER A 460 -16.46 12.36 18.70
N SER A 461 -15.79 12.32 17.55
CA SER A 461 -16.35 12.78 16.25
C SER A 461 -17.46 11.93 15.61
N SER A 462 -17.57 10.63 15.92
CA SER A 462 -18.46 9.71 15.19
C SER A 462 -19.27 8.78 16.08
N ASN A 463 -20.59 8.72 15.87
CA ASN A 463 -21.46 7.80 16.64
C ASN A 463 -21.27 6.32 16.28
N LYS A 464 -20.49 5.99 15.24
CA LYS A 464 -20.15 4.61 14.89
C LYS A 464 -19.23 3.97 15.94
N THR A 465 -19.15 2.64 15.93
CA THR A 465 -18.11 1.94 16.69
C THR A 465 -16.73 2.39 16.17
N ILE A 466 -15.83 2.75 17.09
CA ILE A 466 -14.44 3.09 16.75
C ILE A 466 -13.55 1.89 17.03
N LEU A 467 -12.81 1.45 16.02
CA LEU A 467 -11.78 0.42 16.14
C LEU A 467 -10.40 1.08 16.14
N VAL A 468 -9.71 1.02 17.28
CA VAL A 468 -8.35 1.54 17.46
C VAL A 468 -7.35 0.42 17.23
N SER A 469 -6.33 0.65 16.42
CA SER A 469 -5.37 -0.38 16.11
C SER A 469 -3.97 0.12 15.78
N GLY A 470 -3.00 -0.76 15.97
CA GLY A 470 -1.61 -0.48 15.66
C GLY A 470 -0.76 -1.73 15.73
N HIS A 471 0.39 -1.66 15.04
CA HIS A 471 1.42 -2.69 15.01
C HIS A 471 2.66 -2.20 15.74
N SER A 472 3.32 -3.06 16.52
CA SER A 472 4.57 -2.71 17.22
C SER A 472 4.37 -1.47 18.12
N LEU A 473 5.22 -0.45 18.03
CA LEU A 473 5.04 0.85 18.67
C LEU A 473 3.64 1.45 18.45
N GLY A 474 3.03 1.26 17.27
CA GLY A 474 1.68 1.74 16.97
C GLY A 474 0.63 1.09 17.87
N GLY A 475 0.84 -0.17 18.26
CA GLY A 475 0.01 -0.84 19.25
C GLY A 475 0.12 -0.21 20.63
N CYS A 476 1.32 0.18 21.08
CA CYS A 476 1.51 0.92 22.33
C CYS A 476 0.78 2.26 22.29
N LEU A 477 0.94 3.01 21.19
CA LEU A 477 0.24 4.29 20.99
C LEU A 477 -1.28 4.13 20.96
N SER A 478 -1.79 3.03 20.40
CA SER A 478 -3.22 2.69 20.44
C SER A 478 -3.72 2.48 21.86
N MET A 479 -2.95 1.75 22.69
CA MET A 479 -3.28 1.55 24.10
C MET A 479 -3.24 2.86 24.88
N PHE A 480 -2.18 3.66 24.74
CA PHE A 480 -2.04 4.94 25.45
C PHE A 480 -3.08 5.98 25.03
N ALA A 481 -3.37 6.11 23.74
CA ALA A 481 -4.41 7.03 23.26
C ALA A 481 -5.79 6.64 23.82
N SER A 482 -6.09 5.34 23.85
CA SER A 482 -7.34 4.84 24.43
C SER A 482 -7.41 5.11 25.93
N LEU A 483 -6.34 4.79 26.67
CA LEU A 483 -6.22 5.07 28.10
C LEU A 483 -6.46 6.55 28.42
N GLU A 484 -5.72 7.44 27.78
CA GLU A 484 -5.81 8.89 28.02
C GLU A 484 -7.21 9.42 27.68
N PHE A 485 -7.84 8.94 26.60
CA PHE A 485 -9.21 9.31 26.28
C PHE A 485 -10.18 8.90 27.40
N PHE A 486 -10.16 7.63 27.81
CA PHE A 486 -11.11 7.12 28.81
C PHE A 486 -10.91 7.76 30.17
N LEU A 487 -9.67 7.96 30.63
CA LEU A 487 -9.39 8.64 31.90
C LEU A 487 -9.84 10.11 31.91
N THR A 488 -10.05 10.73 30.74
CA THR A 488 -10.53 12.12 30.64
C THR A 488 -12.04 12.24 30.51
N GLN A 489 -12.73 11.14 30.23
CA GLN A 489 -14.17 11.10 30.28
C GLN A 489 -14.56 10.95 31.76
N ASN A 490 -14.91 12.06 32.40
CA ASN A 490 -15.46 12.09 33.76
C ASN A 490 -16.74 11.26 33.81
N SER A 491 -16.64 9.97 34.20
CA SER A 491 -17.71 9.01 34.56
C SER A 491 -18.98 8.91 33.67
N ARG A 492 -19.04 9.62 32.55
CA ARG A 492 -20.16 9.58 31.61
C ARG A 492 -20.14 8.23 30.89
N SER A 493 -21.31 7.61 30.79
CA SER A 493 -21.48 6.44 29.93
C SER A 493 -20.99 6.77 28.53
N LEU A 494 -20.09 5.93 28.01
CA LEU A 494 -19.78 5.99 26.59
C LEU A 494 -21.10 5.74 25.83
N ASN A 495 -21.40 6.59 24.86
CA ASN A 495 -22.58 6.41 24.01
C ASN A 495 -22.29 5.49 22.81
N ARG A 496 -21.12 4.86 22.77
CA ARG A 496 -20.65 4.07 21.63
C ARG A 496 -19.66 2.99 22.05
N LYS A 497 -19.59 1.94 21.24
CA LYS A 497 -18.67 0.81 21.44
C LYS A 497 -17.27 1.15 20.94
N PHE A 498 -16.25 0.64 21.65
CA PHE A 498 -14.85 0.72 21.25
C PHE A 498 -14.26 -0.67 21.09
N LYS A 499 -13.44 -0.85 20.06
CA LYS A 499 -12.66 -2.07 19.86
C LYS A 499 -11.19 -1.71 19.77
N ILE A 500 -10.35 -2.30 20.60
CA ILE A 500 -8.90 -2.11 20.58
C ILE A 500 -8.29 -3.42 20.10
N ARG A 501 -7.58 -3.36 18.98
CA ARG A 501 -6.88 -4.52 18.42
C ARG A 501 -5.45 -4.16 18.12
N THR A 502 -4.50 -4.84 18.72
CA THR A 502 -3.09 -4.56 18.47
C THR A 502 -2.38 -5.78 17.90
N PHE A 503 -1.34 -5.53 17.12
CA PHE A 503 -0.53 -6.59 16.49
C PHE A 503 0.91 -6.48 16.96
N ASP A 504 1.47 -7.60 17.43
CA ASP A 504 2.89 -7.75 17.75
C ASP A 504 3.42 -6.58 18.62
N THR A 505 2.63 -6.24 19.63
CA THR A 505 2.76 -4.99 20.38
C THR A 505 3.61 -5.21 21.65
N PRO A 506 4.62 -4.36 21.90
CA PRO A 506 5.34 -4.36 23.16
C PRO A 506 4.41 -4.09 24.36
N LYS A 507 4.85 -4.49 25.55
CA LYS A 507 4.13 -4.27 26.80
C LYS A 507 4.21 -2.80 27.26
N ILE A 508 3.22 -2.37 28.04
CA ILE A 508 3.17 -1.05 28.69
C ILE A 508 3.33 -1.17 30.22
N ASP A 509 3.46 -0.05 30.92
CA ASP A 509 3.64 -0.03 32.36
C ASP A 509 2.37 -0.45 33.11
N GLU A 510 2.58 -1.07 34.27
CA GLU A 510 1.51 -1.63 35.10
C GLU A 510 0.58 -0.54 35.65
N GLU A 511 1.15 0.59 36.09
CA GLU A 511 0.42 1.76 36.58
C GLU A 511 -0.65 2.23 35.58
N SER A 512 -0.29 2.32 34.29
CA SER A 512 -1.22 2.67 33.22
C SER A 512 -2.36 1.65 33.09
N THR A 513 -2.07 0.36 33.23
CA THR A 513 -3.09 -0.69 33.14
C THR A 513 -4.00 -0.74 34.35
N GLU A 514 -3.50 -0.44 35.56
CA GLU A 514 -4.30 -0.34 36.77
C GLU A 514 -5.25 0.87 36.75
N LYS A 515 -4.76 2.01 36.24
CA LYS A 515 -5.62 3.19 35.99
C LYS A 515 -6.74 2.87 35.01
N PHE A 516 -6.45 2.12 33.94
CA PHE A 516 -7.49 1.65 33.03
C PHE A 516 -8.47 0.71 33.72
N ALA A 517 -7.98 -0.30 34.44
CA ALA A 517 -8.80 -1.32 35.09
C ALA A 517 -9.74 -0.72 36.15
N SER A 518 -9.28 0.27 36.91
CA SER A 518 -10.11 0.98 37.90
C SER A 518 -11.20 1.83 37.27
N TRP A 519 -10.93 2.46 36.12
CA TRP A 519 -11.94 3.17 35.35
C TRP A 519 -12.95 2.22 34.69
N CYS A 520 -12.49 1.03 34.28
CA CYS A 520 -13.27 0.18 33.40
C CYS A 520 -14.31 -0.68 34.13
N GLN A 521 -15.59 -0.34 33.94
CA GLN A 521 -16.71 -1.04 34.55
C GLN A 521 -17.78 -1.49 33.54
N THR A 522 -17.55 -1.33 32.22
CA THR A 522 -18.62 -1.44 31.21
C THR A 522 -18.30 -2.43 30.08
N ASN A 523 -19.35 -3.09 29.55
CA ASN A 523 -19.27 -4.04 28.43
C ASN A 523 -19.06 -3.38 27.04
N GLN A 524 -18.79 -2.08 26.98
CA GLN A 524 -18.73 -1.33 25.71
C GLN A 524 -17.35 -1.35 25.04
N ILE A 525 -16.34 -1.93 25.69
CA ILE A 525 -14.96 -1.99 25.19
C ILE A 525 -14.55 -3.45 25.00
N SER A 526 -13.97 -3.76 23.85
CA SER A 526 -13.37 -5.07 23.54
C SER A 526 -11.91 -4.91 23.20
N ILE A 527 -11.03 -5.71 23.85
CA ILE A 527 -9.58 -5.63 23.67
C ILE A 527 -9.03 -6.98 23.24
N LYS A 528 -8.30 -7.02 22.12
CA LYS A 528 -7.59 -8.21 21.63
C LYS A 528 -6.16 -7.88 21.19
N HIS A 529 -5.20 -8.67 21.64
CA HIS A 529 -3.80 -8.55 21.24
C HIS A 529 -3.41 -9.76 20.39
N TYR A 530 -3.09 -9.54 19.12
CA TYR A 530 -2.62 -10.58 18.19
C TYR A 530 -1.10 -10.63 18.24
N ILE A 531 -0.52 -11.76 18.64
CA ILE A 531 0.91 -11.89 18.92
C ILE A 531 1.46 -13.09 18.16
N ASN A 532 2.46 -12.87 17.32
CA ASN A 532 3.24 -13.95 16.73
C ASN A 532 4.11 -14.60 17.80
N ARG A 533 3.97 -15.92 18.00
CA ARG A 533 4.77 -16.66 19.00
C ARG A 533 6.28 -16.55 18.76
N LYS A 534 6.70 -16.41 17.50
CA LYS A 534 8.12 -16.31 17.11
C LYS A 534 8.65 -14.87 17.11
N ASP A 535 7.81 -13.90 17.43
CA ASP A 535 8.24 -12.51 17.48
C ASP A 535 8.80 -12.13 18.86
N LEU A 536 9.90 -11.39 18.85
CA LEU A 536 10.58 -10.92 20.05
C LEU A 536 10.04 -9.56 20.51
N PHE A 537 9.50 -8.74 19.60
CA PHE A 537 9.04 -7.38 19.92
C PHE A 537 7.98 -7.32 21.04
N PRO A 538 6.98 -8.22 21.09
CA PRO A 538 6.00 -8.30 22.18
C PRO A 538 6.60 -8.61 23.56
N LYS A 539 7.84 -9.12 23.60
CA LYS A 539 8.55 -9.46 24.84
C LYS A 539 9.30 -8.27 25.44
N PHE A 540 9.42 -7.16 24.71
CA PHE A 540 9.98 -5.89 25.22
C PHE A 540 8.88 -5.00 25.82
N GLY A 541 9.30 -3.97 26.54
CA GLY A 541 8.44 -2.97 27.16
C GLY A 541 8.17 -3.24 28.63
N GLY A 542 7.07 -2.68 29.15
CA GLY A 542 6.69 -2.85 30.55
C GLY A 542 6.25 -4.28 30.91
N ASN A 543 5.47 -4.41 31.98
CA ASN A 543 5.09 -5.72 32.51
C ASN A 543 3.61 -6.07 32.25
N SER A 544 2.91 -5.26 31.44
CA SER A 544 1.47 -5.36 31.30
C SER A 544 0.96 -5.08 29.89
N LEU A 545 -0.27 -5.49 29.62
CA LEU A 545 -1.03 -5.14 28.42
C LEU A 545 -2.37 -4.53 28.84
N LEU A 546 -2.91 -3.63 28.01
CA LEU A 546 -4.18 -2.98 28.31
C LEU A 546 -5.29 -4.04 28.44
N GLY A 547 -6.12 -3.93 29.48
CA GLY A 547 -7.16 -4.91 29.77
C GLY A 547 -6.79 -5.95 30.83
N LYS A 548 -5.51 -6.04 31.26
CA LYS A 548 -5.14 -6.76 32.47
C LYS A 548 -5.98 -6.27 33.65
N ASN A 549 -6.55 -7.19 34.44
CA ASN A 549 -7.38 -6.88 35.62
C ASN A 549 -8.66 -6.05 35.37
N ALA A 550 -9.04 -5.77 34.12
CA ALA A 550 -10.24 -4.97 33.82
C ALA A 550 -11.53 -5.79 34.03
N ARG A 551 -12.24 -5.52 35.14
CA ARG A 551 -13.48 -6.25 35.48
C ARG A 551 -14.55 -6.02 34.42
N GLY A 552 -15.21 -7.09 33.98
CA GLY A 552 -16.28 -7.05 32.97
C GLY A 552 -15.80 -7.00 31.50
N ILE A 553 -14.49 -6.88 31.24
CA ILE A 553 -13.94 -6.97 29.88
C ILE A 553 -13.13 -8.25 29.73
N LYS A 554 -13.41 -9.03 28.68
CA LYS A 554 -12.55 -10.14 28.26
C LYS A 554 -11.41 -9.58 27.39
N GLY A 555 -10.39 -9.02 28.02
CA GLY A 555 -9.11 -8.76 27.34
C GLY A 555 -8.47 -10.09 26.98
N LEU A 556 -8.08 -10.28 25.72
CA LEU A 556 -7.58 -11.58 25.23
C LEU A 556 -6.28 -11.42 24.44
N VAL A 557 -5.41 -12.39 24.59
CA VAL A 557 -4.25 -12.59 23.72
C VAL A 557 -4.58 -13.71 22.74
N VAL A 558 -4.34 -13.47 21.45
CA VAL A 558 -4.43 -14.45 20.39
C VAL A 558 -3.02 -14.70 19.87
N LEU A 559 -2.44 -15.84 20.27
CA LEU A 559 -1.14 -16.29 19.82
C LEU A 559 -1.26 -16.89 18.42
N LEU A 560 -0.44 -16.42 17.49
CA LEU A 560 -0.42 -16.83 16.09
C LEU A 560 0.89 -17.57 15.78
N SER A 561 0.77 -18.71 15.10
CA SER A 561 1.91 -19.51 14.64
C SER A 561 1.68 -20.03 13.22
N PRO A 562 2.68 -20.03 12.33
CA PRO A 562 2.52 -20.67 11.01
C PRO A 562 2.41 -22.20 11.16
N ARG A 563 1.45 -22.86 10.49
CA ARG A 563 1.25 -24.33 10.54
C ARG A 563 2.44 -25.09 9.97
N GLU A 564 2.99 -24.61 8.85
CA GLU A 564 4.15 -25.22 8.20
C GLU A 564 5.19 -24.14 7.83
N SER A 565 6.18 -23.88 8.70
CA SER A 565 7.26 -22.94 8.36
C SER A 565 8.45 -23.65 7.69
N LYS A 566 8.23 -24.27 6.51
CA LYS A 566 9.35 -24.52 5.57
C LYS A 566 9.60 -23.34 4.64
N SER A 567 8.68 -22.36 4.56
CA SER A 567 8.90 -21.14 3.79
C SER A 567 9.86 -20.20 4.53
N PRO A 568 11.06 -19.94 3.99
CA PRO A 568 12.05 -19.05 4.60
C PRO A 568 11.56 -17.59 4.65
N LEU A 569 10.55 -17.22 3.86
CA LEU A 569 9.90 -15.91 3.90
C LEU A 569 9.07 -15.70 5.18
N ALA A 570 8.48 -16.77 5.74
CA ALA A 570 7.73 -16.69 7.00
C ALA A 570 8.65 -16.49 8.23
N LEU A 571 9.92 -16.92 8.11
CA LEU A 571 10.94 -16.76 9.17
C LEU A 571 11.70 -15.41 9.06
N LYS A 572 11.80 -14.82 7.86
CA LYS A 572 12.62 -13.63 7.60
C LYS A 572 12.05 -12.32 8.17
N SER A 573 10.74 -12.25 8.39
CA SER A 573 10.12 -11.09 9.04
C SER A 573 8.99 -11.55 9.95
N THR A 574 9.33 -12.25 11.02
CA THR A 574 8.36 -12.67 12.05
C THR A 574 7.52 -11.48 12.53
N HIS A 575 8.16 -10.32 12.70
CA HIS A 575 7.51 -9.09 13.15
C HIS A 575 6.53 -8.48 12.14
N THR A 576 6.72 -8.66 10.83
CA THR A 576 5.80 -8.10 9.81
C THR A 576 5.07 -9.20 9.02
N HIS A 577 5.01 -10.41 9.56
CA HIS A 577 4.28 -11.50 8.94
C HIS A 577 2.78 -11.17 8.88
N LEU A 578 2.12 -11.55 7.78
CA LEU A 578 0.69 -11.33 7.57
C LEU A 578 -0.04 -12.67 7.70
N PHE A 579 -0.58 -12.95 8.88
CA PHE A 579 -1.26 -14.21 9.17
C PHE A 579 -2.60 -14.31 8.46
N PHE A 580 -3.38 -13.25 8.47
CA PHE A 580 -4.76 -13.25 7.96
C PHE A 580 -4.84 -13.15 6.44
N LYS A 581 -3.69 -13.09 5.75
CA LYS A 581 -3.63 -13.08 4.29
C LYS A 581 -3.97 -14.43 3.66
N ASN A 582 -3.64 -15.54 4.36
CA ASN A 582 -3.80 -16.91 3.89
C ASN A 582 -4.31 -17.81 5.04
N ASN A 583 -4.75 -19.03 4.75
CA ASN A 583 -5.25 -19.96 5.77
C ASN A 583 -4.16 -20.79 6.49
N ASN A 584 -2.89 -20.42 6.34
CA ASN A 584 -1.74 -21.22 6.78
C ASN A 584 -1.22 -20.85 8.18
N PHE A 585 -2.08 -20.84 9.19
CA PHE A 585 -1.70 -20.57 10.56
C PHE A 585 -2.58 -21.25 11.61
N GLU A 586 -2.03 -21.42 12.79
CA GLU A 586 -2.70 -21.81 14.02
C GLU A 586 -2.88 -20.58 14.91
N SER A 587 -3.99 -20.58 15.64
CA SER A 587 -4.30 -19.55 16.62
C SER A 587 -4.70 -20.19 17.94
N GLU A 588 -4.11 -19.73 19.03
CA GLU A 588 -4.50 -20.07 20.39
C GLU A 588 -4.96 -18.80 21.11
N THR A 589 -6.08 -18.86 21.82
CA THR A 589 -6.59 -17.73 22.60
C THR A 589 -6.39 -18.01 24.08
N MET A 590 -5.82 -17.05 24.80
CA MET A 590 -5.58 -17.14 26.24
C MET A 590 -5.84 -15.82 26.95
N ALA A 591 -5.96 -15.87 28.27
CA ALA A 591 -6.08 -14.68 29.12
C ALA A 591 -4.78 -13.86 29.12
N ILE A 592 -4.89 -12.55 29.31
CA ILE A 592 -3.70 -11.66 29.37
C ILE A 592 -2.79 -12.07 30.53
N GLU A 593 -3.37 -12.42 31.67
CA GLU A 593 -2.66 -12.82 32.88
C GLU A 593 -1.82 -14.08 32.68
N GLU A 594 -2.30 -15.03 31.88
CA GLU A 594 -1.58 -16.25 31.53
C GLU A 594 -0.39 -15.95 30.62
N TYR A 595 -0.59 -15.14 29.58
CA TYR A 595 0.47 -14.70 28.68
C TYR A 595 1.59 -13.94 29.39
N LEU A 596 1.25 -13.12 30.40
CA LEU A 596 2.22 -12.29 31.13
C LEU A 596 3.11 -13.07 32.11
N LYS A 597 2.80 -14.34 32.43
CA LYS A 597 3.65 -15.19 33.30
C LYS A 597 5.04 -15.43 32.71
N GLU A 598 5.19 -15.32 31.39
CA GLU A 598 6.49 -15.39 30.73
C GLU A 598 7.31 -14.11 31.01
N SER A 599 8.15 -14.16 32.06
CA SER A 599 9.12 -13.11 32.32
C SER A 599 10.17 -13.08 31.20
N SER A 600 10.49 -11.89 30.68
CA SER A 600 11.50 -11.74 29.62
C SER A 600 12.67 -10.90 30.09
N HIS A 601 13.87 -11.46 30.01
CA HIS A 601 15.12 -10.72 30.21
C HIS A 601 15.37 -9.64 29.13
N LEU A 602 14.60 -9.64 28.03
CA LEU A 602 14.78 -8.75 26.89
C LEU A 602 14.53 -7.27 27.24
N GLU A 603 13.68 -6.97 28.22
CA GLU A 603 13.47 -5.58 28.63
C GLU A 603 14.74 -4.95 29.24
N LYS A 604 15.51 -5.72 30.01
CA LYS A 604 16.80 -5.26 30.55
C LYS A 604 17.77 -4.90 29.43
N VAL A 605 17.77 -5.69 28.34
CA VAL A 605 18.58 -5.43 27.14
C VAL A 605 18.16 -4.13 26.47
N ARG A 606 16.85 -3.87 26.34
CA ARG A 606 16.34 -2.61 25.76
C ARG A 606 16.72 -1.40 26.61
N VAL A 607 16.54 -1.46 27.93
CA VAL A 607 16.88 -0.36 28.84
C VAL A 607 18.37 -0.06 28.77
N PHE A 608 19.22 -1.10 28.83
CA PHE A 608 20.67 -0.95 28.71
C PHE A 608 21.07 -0.36 27.35
N GLY A 609 20.61 -0.94 26.24
CA GLY A 609 20.89 -0.44 24.90
C GLY A 609 20.35 0.98 24.67
N GLY A 610 19.17 1.29 25.20
CA GLY A 610 18.54 2.60 25.17
C GLY A 610 19.38 3.66 25.88
N PHE A 611 19.99 3.34 27.02
CA PHE A 611 20.84 4.27 27.76
C PHE A 611 22.00 4.81 26.91
N PHE A 612 22.61 3.97 26.07
CA PHE A 612 23.70 4.37 25.18
C PHE A 612 23.22 4.94 23.84
N LEU A 613 22.23 4.28 23.20
CA LEU A 613 21.79 4.64 21.86
C LEU A 613 20.88 5.87 21.84
N PHE A 614 20.05 6.07 22.87
CA PHE A 614 19.08 7.16 22.91
C PHE A 614 19.76 8.53 22.84
N PRO A 615 20.80 8.87 23.64
CA PRO A 615 21.45 10.18 23.56
C PRO A 615 22.04 10.47 22.17
N MET A 616 22.67 9.47 21.53
CA MET A 616 23.24 9.61 20.19
C MET A 616 22.17 9.88 19.13
N ILE A 617 21.10 9.09 19.14
CA ILE A 617 19.98 9.23 18.21
C ILE A 617 19.23 10.55 18.48
N PHE A 618 19.14 10.96 19.74
CA PHE A 618 18.48 12.20 20.15
C PHE A 618 19.28 13.42 19.68
N ALA A 619 20.60 13.41 19.86
CA ALA A 619 21.48 14.44 19.31
C ALA A 619 21.34 14.54 17.79
N PHE A 620 21.35 13.40 17.09
CA PHE A 620 21.10 13.37 15.64
C PHE A 620 19.71 13.90 15.26
N PHE A 621 18.68 13.60 16.06
CA PHE A 621 17.32 14.12 15.86
C PHE A 621 17.26 15.63 16.02
N ILE A 622 17.89 16.18 17.06
CA ILE A 622 17.97 17.62 17.29
C ILE A 622 18.76 18.30 16.17
N LEU A 623 19.92 17.76 15.78
CA LEU A 623 20.71 18.27 14.66
C LEU A 623 19.91 18.23 13.35
N LYS A 624 19.28 17.09 13.05
CA LYS A 624 18.44 16.95 11.85
C LYS A 624 17.34 18.01 11.83
N ARG A 625 16.67 18.21 12.95
CA ARG A 625 15.61 19.20 13.09
C ARG A 625 16.14 20.63 12.99
N PHE A 626 17.32 20.91 13.53
CA PHE A 626 17.98 22.20 13.45
C PHE A 626 18.35 22.57 12.01
N PHE A 627 18.88 21.62 11.23
CA PHE A 627 19.29 21.86 9.83
C PHE A 627 18.15 21.75 8.81
N TRP A 628 17.18 20.85 9.00
CA TRP A 628 16.14 20.59 8.00
C TRP A 628 14.75 21.13 8.37
N GLY A 629 14.57 21.61 9.60
CA GLY A 629 13.30 22.15 10.10
C GLY A 629 12.30 21.06 10.48
N TRP A 630 11.11 21.48 10.92
CA TRP A 630 9.96 20.58 11.00
C TRP A 630 9.42 20.34 9.59
N SER A 631 9.00 19.10 9.32
CA SER A 631 8.41 18.68 8.04
C SER A 631 7.55 19.77 7.39
N GLY A 632 8.08 20.38 6.31
CA GLY A 632 7.36 21.37 5.50
C GLY A 632 7.84 22.83 5.60
N SER A 633 8.69 23.18 6.57
CA SER A 633 9.30 24.52 6.64
C SER A 633 10.82 24.40 6.71
N PRO A 634 11.59 24.94 5.74
CA PRO A 634 13.04 24.94 5.85
C PRO A 634 13.45 25.69 7.12
N ALA A 635 14.37 25.11 7.90
CA ALA A 635 14.94 25.84 9.02
C ALA A 635 15.54 27.17 8.53
N ILE A 636 15.34 28.25 9.30
CA ILE A 636 15.99 29.55 9.05
C ILE A 636 17.50 29.35 8.85
N CYS A 637 18.12 28.44 9.59
CA CYS A 637 19.54 28.08 9.44
C CYS A 637 19.88 27.45 8.07
N LYS A 638 18.99 26.66 7.46
CA LYS A 638 19.21 26.15 6.08
C LYS A 638 19.15 27.28 5.06
N LEU A 639 18.20 28.20 5.25
CA LEU A 639 18.07 29.40 4.43
C LEU A 639 19.30 30.30 4.58
N LEU A 640 19.78 30.51 5.81
CA LEU A 640 20.98 31.27 6.10
C LEU A 640 22.22 30.58 5.51
N PHE A 641 22.42 29.28 5.76
CA PHE A 641 23.55 28.51 5.22
C PHE A 641 23.58 28.51 3.68
N LEU A 642 22.43 28.30 3.03
CA LEU A 642 22.35 28.39 1.56
C LEU A 642 22.61 29.82 1.05
N LYS A 643 22.14 30.84 1.77
CA LYS A 643 22.47 32.25 1.47
C LYS A 643 23.96 32.54 1.66
N SER A 644 24.60 31.99 2.69
CA SER A 644 26.04 32.14 2.94
C SER A 644 26.87 31.48 1.83
N ILE A 645 26.49 30.27 1.40
CA ILE A 645 27.13 29.59 0.26
C ILE A 645 26.95 30.41 -1.03
N GLN A 646 25.75 30.91 -1.30
CA GLN A 646 25.50 31.77 -2.47
C GLN A 646 26.28 33.08 -2.42
N TYR A 647 26.44 33.66 -1.22
CA TYR A 647 27.26 34.86 -1.02
C TYR A 647 28.74 34.57 -1.30
N LEU A 648 29.29 33.50 -0.74
CA LEU A 648 30.69 33.09 -0.95
C LEU A 648 30.98 32.76 -2.43
N ALA A 649 30.05 32.08 -3.12
CA ALA A 649 30.19 31.81 -4.55
C ALA A 649 30.24 33.10 -5.39
N LYS A 650 29.41 34.11 -5.06
CA LYS A 650 29.44 35.43 -5.72
C LYS A 650 30.70 36.24 -5.43
N VAL A 651 31.32 36.03 -4.26
CA VAL A 651 32.58 36.69 -3.91
C VAL A 651 33.77 36.07 -4.65
N GLN A 652 33.70 34.78 -5.02
CA GLN A 652 34.74 34.12 -5.84
C GLN A 652 34.63 34.40 -7.34
N GLU A 653 33.47 34.83 -7.83
CA GLU A 653 33.28 35.26 -9.23
C GLU A 653 33.66 36.73 -9.48
N LYS A 654 33.97 37.48 -8.42
CA LYS A 654 34.53 38.83 -8.48
C LYS A 654 36.03 38.77 -8.20
#